data_AF-A0A3R7SPI6-F1
#
_entry.id   AF-A0A3R7SPI6-F1
#
_cell.length_a   1.000
_cell.length_b   1.000
_cell.length_c   1.000
_cell.angle_alpha   90.00
_cell.angle_beta   90.00
_cell.angle_gamma   90.00
#
_symmetry.space_group_name_H-M   'P 1'
#
loop_
_entity.id
_entity.type
_entity.pdbx_description
1 polymer ?
#
loop_
_entity_poly.entity_id
_entity_poly.type
_entity_poly.pdbx_seq_one_letter_code
_entity_poly.pdbx_strand_id
1 'polypeptide(L)'
;MIPGLRWCLLGWIMMVGFMLGPALVAIIPAMFAGEATDPVALGFQGNQVAWTTLGWAGGIALISTLVGWGPGRRIAKGSSVLFSTACLIPLMLPPALLFDAWWLEVGPDSAIGAAAVRAELVPELRRVVLGIGLVCFAWPLTAWIIAGHRTEATTDLVEFDAPPRWRRFGMALRGDRRPLFLGWLVTFGLLSTLTVPFDLAQVRTWGFELRTLDAQGASASTVLSAGLPSILLALVIGVLTAAMVTPAANRLGRHRRRRTGWWSFVPIVMLLGLPLVLLVRRALLADIPAMLQVHGEAIFNSGLILFVAAVLGGLLAAGLLALVVGMRRGRAVGAIVLGAFAMTALLPATVMAVGVESAWNREETSMIYDGPVALLLAVSARVGIAACLIGLLGASSVPSLLGQDRPKRIVETLRALRPGLLRAFLVGGLVSGTLAVGEIPVTARVQPPGFPTVTSALLNAMHYQYVDSVLPALLVLVLLAAFVGFLVVRSGSGSGGVRLGVSGLVLLPILFFGCGEQPAPETTSAFPHDVIFGRPGNIDGRFDYPRAIAIDRERSRVYVVDKTARVQRFGLDGGFQTGWTMPRFANGKPTGLAIDPEGRVVVADTHEHRIAIFSPDGELLESFGTYGEEDGQFVYPTDVAMANDGTWFVSEYGGNDRVQIFDADRRVIGSIGFHGYSDVDGRPGLLRPQAIAWDDATQELFIADAVNHRIVVTGRDGLIKRVLGGAGPGPGRLAYPYDLALEEDGSILVVEYGNNRVQRLDRISGDCLGMWGGAGFEPGRLRYPWAIDSVDGVTAVLDSGNNRVQLGGRP
;
A
#
# COMPACT_ATOMS: atom_id res chain seq x y z
N MET A 1 17.68 -41.50 7.01
CA MET A 1 17.51 -40.46 5.98
C MET A 1 17.62 -41.18 4.64
N ILE A 2 16.65 -41.04 3.74
CA ILE A 2 16.68 -41.73 2.44
C ILE A 2 17.83 -41.10 1.62
N PRO A 3 18.86 -41.86 1.18
CA PRO A 3 20.13 -41.29 0.67
C PRO A 3 19.97 -40.28 -0.47
N GLY A 4 18.97 -40.45 -1.36
CA GLY A 4 18.75 -39.52 -2.47
C GLY A 4 18.05 -38.22 -2.11
N LEU A 5 17.34 -38.13 -0.98
CA LEU A 5 16.66 -36.89 -0.57
C LEU A 5 17.65 -35.82 -0.06
N ARG A 6 18.90 -36.19 0.23
CA ARG A 6 19.92 -35.33 0.86
C ARG A 6 20.26 -34.10 0.03
N TRP A 7 20.52 -34.27 -1.26
CA TRP A 7 20.93 -33.18 -2.14
C TRP A 7 19.78 -32.18 -2.40
N CYS A 8 18.56 -32.69 -2.61
CA CYS A 8 17.38 -31.84 -2.72
C CYS A 8 17.11 -31.06 -1.42
N LEU A 9 17.33 -31.69 -0.26
CA LEU A 9 17.16 -31.03 1.03
C LEU A 9 18.23 -29.97 1.28
N LEU A 10 19.48 -30.19 0.87
CA LEU A 10 20.55 -29.21 0.98
C LEU A 10 20.22 -27.95 0.16
N GLY A 11 19.83 -28.12 -1.10
CA GLY A 11 19.39 -27.00 -1.95
C GLY A 11 18.19 -26.26 -1.35
N TRP A 12 17.23 -26.99 -0.77
CA TRP A 12 16.10 -26.39 -0.07
C TRP A 12 16.51 -25.60 1.18
N ILE A 13 17.45 -26.12 2.00
CA ILE A 13 17.99 -25.42 3.16
C ILE A 13 18.73 -24.15 2.73
N MET A 14 19.50 -24.20 1.64
CA MET A 14 20.17 -23.02 1.09
C MET A 14 19.16 -21.96 0.64
N MET A 15 18.09 -22.37 -0.05
CA MET A 15 17.00 -21.47 -0.45
C MET A 15 16.35 -20.80 0.78
N VAL A 16 16.05 -21.58 1.83
CA VAL A 16 15.51 -21.04 3.10
C VAL A 16 16.49 -20.07 3.75
N GLY A 17 17.78 -20.40 3.77
CA GLY A 17 18.82 -19.52 4.29
C GLY A 17 18.93 -18.21 3.51
N PHE A 18 18.80 -18.25 2.19
CA PHE A 18 18.86 -17.07 1.32
C PHE A 18 17.63 -16.16 1.50
N MET A 19 16.45 -16.74 1.76
CA MET A 19 15.24 -15.96 2.08
C MET A 19 15.32 -15.31 3.48
N LEU A 20 15.80 -16.05 4.49
CA LEU A 20 15.76 -15.59 5.89
C LEU A 20 17.01 -14.80 6.32
N GLY A 21 18.17 -15.05 5.72
CA GLY A 21 19.44 -14.43 6.11
C GLY A 21 19.40 -12.90 6.13
N PRO A 22 19.01 -12.25 5.02
CA PRO A 22 18.87 -10.79 4.96
C PRO A 22 17.81 -10.26 5.95
N ALA A 23 16.73 -11.00 6.14
CA ALA A 23 15.59 -10.57 6.95
C ALA A 23 15.77 -10.75 8.47
N LEU A 24 16.65 -11.66 8.92
CA LEU A 24 16.81 -12.02 10.34
C LEU A 24 18.24 -11.94 10.83
N VAL A 25 19.21 -12.35 10.01
CA VAL A 25 20.62 -12.44 10.42
C VAL A 25 21.31 -11.08 10.29
N ALA A 26 21.01 -10.33 9.23
CA ALA A 26 21.62 -9.02 9.00
C ALA A 26 21.18 -7.93 9.99
N ILE A 27 20.05 -8.11 10.67
CA ILE A 27 19.55 -7.19 11.70
C ILE A 27 20.54 -7.05 12.87
N ILE A 28 21.12 -8.17 13.32
CA ILE A 28 21.98 -8.18 14.51
C ILE A 28 23.23 -7.30 14.33
N PRO A 29 24.07 -7.49 13.29
CA PRO A 29 25.22 -6.61 13.09
C PRO A 29 24.81 -5.17 12.78
N ALA A 30 23.71 -4.95 12.04
CA ALA A 30 23.22 -3.61 11.72
C ALA A 30 22.79 -2.80 12.95
N MET A 31 22.23 -3.47 13.97
CA MET A 31 21.82 -2.84 15.23
C MET A 31 23.00 -2.24 16.00
N PHE A 32 24.22 -2.78 15.81
CA PHE A 32 25.44 -2.29 16.45
C PHE A 32 26.35 -1.49 15.51
N ALA A 33 25.90 -1.19 14.29
CA ALA A 33 26.67 -0.44 13.30
C ALA A 33 26.41 1.07 13.42
N GLY A 34 27.44 1.85 13.71
CA GLY A 34 27.40 3.32 13.76
C GLY A 34 26.85 3.91 15.07
N GLU A 35 26.90 5.23 15.19
CA GLU A 35 26.32 5.96 16.34
C GLU A 35 24.79 6.02 16.20
N ALA A 36 24.08 5.53 17.23
CA ALA A 36 22.63 5.65 17.30
C ALA A 36 22.26 7.04 17.83
N THR A 37 21.39 7.75 17.13
CA THR A 37 20.76 8.95 17.65
C THR A 37 19.69 8.55 18.67
N ASP A 38 19.45 9.39 19.67
CA ASP A 38 18.36 9.13 20.62
C ASP A 38 17.00 9.20 19.88
N PRO A 39 16.22 8.11 19.81
CA PRO A 39 14.91 8.13 19.17
C PRO A 39 13.98 9.20 19.76
N VAL A 40 14.11 9.51 21.06
CA VAL A 40 13.28 10.51 21.75
C VAL A 40 13.59 11.92 21.23
N ALA A 41 14.85 12.20 20.87
CA ALA A 41 15.24 13.46 20.26
C ALA A 41 14.61 13.65 18.86
N LEU A 42 14.27 12.55 18.18
CA LEU A 42 13.52 12.55 16.92
C LEU A 42 11.98 12.50 17.12
N GLY A 43 11.51 12.60 18.37
CA GLY A 43 10.09 12.64 18.70
C GLY A 43 9.43 11.28 18.92
N PHE A 44 10.20 10.19 19.06
CA PHE A 44 9.66 8.85 19.32
C PHE A 44 9.01 8.75 20.70
N GLN A 45 7.77 8.30 20.75
CA GLN A 45 6.99 8.17 22.00
C GLN A 45 6.78 6.71 22.41
N GLY A 46 7.86 5.98 22.68
CA GLY A 46 7.85 4.52 22.93
C GLY A 46 6.71 4.03 23.84
N ASN A 47 6.62 4.50 25.09
CA ASN A 47 5.62 3.96 26.03
C ASN A 47 4.15 4.13 25.56
N GLN A 48 3.80 5.31 25.03
CA GLN A 48 2.44 5.58 24.54
C GLN A 48 2.09 4.68 23.34
N VAL A 49 3.06 4.49 22.47
CA VAL A 49 2.91 3.75 21.23
C VAL A 49 2.81 2.24 21.51
N ALA A 50 3.54 1.72 22.50
CA ALA A 50 3.39 0.34 22.97
C ALA A 50 1.95 0.06 23.41
N TRP A 51 1.40 0.88 24.32
CA TRP A 51 0.04 0.68 24.82
C TRP A 51 -1.02 0.80 23.74
N THR A 52 -0.86 1.77 22.83
CA THR A 52 -1.76 1.95 21.69
C THR A 52 -1.74 0.72 20.77
N THR A 53 -0.55 0.22 20.43
CA THR A 53 -0.38 -0.99 19.61
C THR A 53 -1.02 -2.21 20.26
N LEU A 54 -0.73 -2.44 21.55
CA LEU A 54 -1.25 -3.58 22.31
C LEU A 54 -2.78 -3.52 22.46
N GLY A 55 -3.33 -2.34 22.74
CA GLY A 55 -4.77 -2.12 22.89
C GLY A 55 -5.53 -2.40 21.61
N TRP A 56 -5.10 -1.81 20.49
CA TRP A 56 -5.72 -2.03 19.18
C TRP A 56 -5.61 -3.48 18.72
N ALA A 57 -4.39 -4.04 18.73
CA ALA A 57 -4.16 -5.41 18.28
C ALA A 57 -4.92 -6.41 19.16
N GLY A 58 -4.91 -6.23 20.49
CA GLY A 58 -5.59 -7.12 21.44
C GLY A 58 -7.12 -7.06 21.31
N GLY A 59 -7.68 -5.86 21.20
CA GLY A 59 -9.12 -5.63 21.04
C GLY A 59 -9.67 -6.22 19.74
N ILE A 60 -9.02 -5.91 18.60
CA ILE A 60 -9.42 -6.45 17.30
C ILE A 60 -9.24 -7.97 17.29
N ALA A 61 -8.11 -8.51 17.77
CA ALA A 61 -7.89 -9.96 17.81
C ALA A 61 -8.96 -10.68 18.65
N LEU A 62 -9.42 -10.09 19.75
CA LEU A 62 -10.50 -10.64 20.57
C LEU A 62 -11.82 -10.69 19.79
N ILE A 63 -12.22 -9.57 19.20
CA ILE A 63 -13.45 -9.48 18.40
C ILE A 63 -13.40 -10.46 17.23
N SER A 64 -12.29 -10.49 16.48
CA SER A 64 -12.08 -11.38 15.35
C SER A 64 -12.15 -12.86 15.75
N THR A 65 -11.59 -13.23 16.91
CA THR A 65 -11.66 -14.60 17.43
C THR A 65 -13.09 -15.01 17.77
N LEU A 66 -13.88 -14.10 18.37
CA LEU A 66 -15.29 -14.34 18.68
C LEU A 66 -16.12 -14.49 17.40
N VAL A 67 -15.92 -13.60 16.42
CA VAL A 67 -16.62 -13.62 15.13
C VAL A 67 -16.24 -14.86 14.32
N GLY A 68 -14.96 -15.20 14.25
CA GLY A 68 -14.42 -16.31 13.46
C GLY A 68 -14.73 -17.70 14.03
N TRP A 69 -15.13 -17.81 15.31
CA TRP A 69 -15.40 -19.10 15.95
C TRP A 69 -16.53 -19.89 15.28
N GLY A 70 -17.66 -19.24 14.99
CA GLY A 70 -18.79 -19.88 14.29
C GLY A 70 -18.42 -20.37 12.88
N PRO A 71 -17.92 -19.50 11.98
CA PRO A 71 -17.45 -19.87 10.66
C PRO A 71 -16.36 -20.95 10.68
N GLY A 72 -15.37 -20.88 11.57
CA GLY A 72 -14.30 -21.87 11.66
C GLY A 72 -14.81 -23.27 11.99
N ARG A 73 -15.76 -23.38 12.93
CA ARG A 73 -16.43 -24.66 13.22
C ARG A 73 -17.25 -25.17 12.04
N ARG A 74 -17.82 -24.30 11.21
CA ARG A 74 -18.55 -24.68 9.99
C ARG A 74 -17.62 -25.20 8.91
N ILE A 75 -16.51 -24.50 8.63
CA ILE A 75 -15.49 -24.92 7.65
C ILE A 75 -15.04 -26.34 7.97
N ALA A 76 -14.70 -26.59 9.23
CA ALA A 76 -14.21 -27.89 9.62
C ALA A 76 -15.29 -28.99 9.59
N LYS A 77 -16.59 -28.66 9.65
CA LYS A 77 -17.73 -29.61 9.58
C LYS A 77 -18.06 -30.01 8.13
N GLY A 78 -17.34 -29.47 7.15
CA GLY A 78 -17.61 -29.62 5.73
C GLY A 78 -18.61 -28.58 5.26
N SER A 79 -18.09 -27.41 4.87
CA SER A 79 -18.82 -26.32 4.20
C SER A 79 -18.92 -26.53 2.68
N SER A 80 -19.74 -25.71 2.03
CA SER A 80 -19.69 -25.58 0.56
C SER A 80 -18.36 -24.94 0.13
N VAL A 81 -17.92 -25.25 -1.11
CA VAL A 81 -16.73 -24.63 -1.71
C VAL A 81 -16.85 -23.11 -1.68
N LEU A 82 -18.01 -22.58 -2.07
CA LEU A 82 -18.29 -21.14 -2.07
C LEU A 82 -18.08 -20.50 -0.69
N PHE A 83 -18.56 -21.13 0.38
CA PHE A 83 -18.42 -20.60 1.73
C PHE A 83 -16.95 -20.56 2.19
N SER A 84 -16.20 -21.64 1.95
CA SER A 84 -14.77 -21.68 2.30
C SER A 84 -13.97 -20.67 1.49
N THR A 85 -14.28 -20.54 0.19
CA THR A 85 -13.63 -19.55 -0.68
C THR A 85 -13.91 -18.13 -0.22
N ALA A 86 -15.15 -17.80 0.13
CA ALA A 86 -15.50 -16.48 0.66
C ALA A 86 -14.74 -16.15 1.96
N CYS A 87 -14.49 -17.13 2.82
CA CYS A 87 -13.67 -16.93 4.03
C CYS A 87 -12.16 -16.82 3.74
N LEU A 88 -11.69 -17.13 2.54
CA LEU A 88 -10.28 -17.02 2.18
C LEU A 88 -9.95 -15.68 1.51
N ILE A 89 -10.90 -15.10 0.76
CA ILE A 89 -10.71 -13.85 0.00
C ILE A 89 -10.10 -12.73 0.85
N PRO A 90 -10.60 -12.39 2.06
CA PRO A 90 -10.07 -11.26 2.82
C PRO A 90 -8.62 -11.45 3.25
N LEU A 91 -8.19 -12.70 3.46
CA LEU A 91 -6.81 -13.02 3.86
C LEU A 91 -5.82 -12.86 2.71
N MET A 92 -6.31 -12.88 1.48
CA MET A 92 -5.53 -12.72 0.26
C MET A 92 -5.50 -11.27 -0.23
N LEU A 93 -6.22 -10.37 0.46
CA LEU A 93 -6.23 -8.94 0.17
C LEU A 93 -5.33 -8.18 1.13
N PRO A 94 -4.72 -7.07 0.70
CA PRO A 94 -4.04 -6.16 1.61
C PRO A 94 -5.01 -5.72 2.73
N PRO A 95 -4.61 -5.77 4.01
CA PRO A 95 -5.49 -5.33 5.11
C PRO A 95 -5.99 -3.89 4.95
N ALA A 96 -5.15 -3.03 4.37
CA ALA A 96 -5.44 -1.61 4.14
C ALA A 96 -6.59 -1.40 3.13
N LEU A 97 -6.76 -2.31 2.17
CA LEU A 97 -7.83 -2.24 1.16
C LEU A 97 -9.21 -2.35 1.81
N LEU A 98 -9.35 -3.17 2.86
CA LEU A 98 -10.63 -3.30 3.56
C LEU A 98 -10.96 -2.06 4.39
N PHE A 99 -9.96 -1.39 4.96
CA PHE A 99 -10.14 -0.07 5.58
C PHE A 99 -10.61 0.95 4.54
N ASP A 100 -9.91 1.03 3.41
CA ASP A 100 -10.15 2.03 2.37
C ASP A 100 -11.48 1.83 1.65
N ALA A 101 -11.87 0.58 1.37
CA ALA A 101 -13.17 0.26 0.81
C ALA A 101 -14.33 0.76 1.70
N TRP A 102 -14.15 0.76 3.02
CA TRP A 102 -15.11 1.40 3.92
C TRP A 102 -14.97 2.92 3.95
N TRP A 103 -13.74 3.43 3.96
CA TRP A 103 -13.47 4.87 3.99
C TRP A 103 -13.98 5.61 2.76
N LEU A 104 -13.91 5.01 1.57
CA LEU A 104 -14.52 5.55 0.34
C LEU A 104 -16.02 5.77 0.50
N GLU A 105 -16.69 4.93 1.28
CA GLU A 105 -18.16 4.91 1.38
C GLU A 105 -18.71 5.73 2.55
N VAL A 106 -17.92 5.87 3.62
CA VAL A 106 -18.29 6.73 4.76
C VAL A 106 -17.45 8.00 4.85
N GLY A 107 -16.58 8.22 3.87
CA GLY A 107 -15.71 9.38 3.76
C GLY A 107 -16.47 10.68 3.50
N PRO A 108 -15.76 11.80 3.33
CA PRO A 108 -16.31 13.14 3.21
C PRO A 108 -17.48 13.25 2.23
N ASP A 109 -17.39 12.57 1.09
CA ASP A 109 -18.38 12.57 0.00
C ASP A 109 -19.70 11.86 0.37
N SER A 110 -19.76 11.21 1.54
CA SER A 110 -20.94 10.51 2.04
C SER A 110 -21.71 11.36 3.05
N ALA A 111 -23.00 11.06 3.23
CA ALA A 111 -23.80 11.70 4.26
C ALA A 111 -23.21 11.54 5.68
N ILE A 112 -22.54 10.41 5.95
CA ILE A 112 -21.88 10.15 7.25
C ILE A 112 -20.62 10.99 7.40
N GLY A 113 -19.78 11.05 6.37
CA GLY A 113 -18.55 11.83 6.40
C GLY A 113 -18.82 13.33 6.43
N ALA A 114 -19.77 13.83 5.63
CA ALA A 114 -20.19 15.23 5.70
C ALA A 114 -20.73 15.60 7.09
N ALA A 115 -21.47 14.71 7.75
CA ALA A 115 -21.89 14.91 9.13
C ALA A 115 -20.70 14.89 10.10
N ALA A 116 -19.71 14.02 9.90
CA ALA A 116 -18.50 13.97 10.71
C ALA A 116 -17.61 15.21 10.53
N VAL A 117 -17.49 15.75 9.31
CA VAL A 117 -16.76 17.02 9.06
C VAL A 117 -17.45 18.17 9.78
N ARG A 118 -18.77 18.31 9.64
CA ARG A 118 -19.55 19.35 10.35
C ARG A 118 -19.47 19.24 11.87
N ALA A 119 -19.27 18.04 12.40
CA ALA A 119 -19.16 17.78 13.83
C ALA A 119 -17.70 17.75 14.34
N GLU A 120 -16.70 17.96 13.48
CA GLU A 120 -15.28 17.81 13.79
C GLU A 120 -14.88 16.41 14.31
N LEU A 121 -15.63 15.36 13.91
CA LEU A 121 -15.46 13.96 14.33
C LEU A 121 -14.80 13.07 13.26
N VAL A 122 -14.13 13.67 12.27
CA VAL A 122 -13.42 12.94 11.21
C VAL A 122 -12.36 11.97 11.78
N PRO A 123 -11.53 12.34 12.78
CA PRO A 123 -10.57 11.42 13.37
C PRO A 123 -11.22 10.19 14.03
N GLU A 124 -12.33 10.38 14.72
CA GLU A 124 -13.09 9.33 15.41
C GLU A 124 -13.74 8.38 14.41
N LEU A 125 -14.37 8.93 13.36
CA LEU A 125 -14.92 8.14 12.27
C LEU A 125 -13.84 7.26 11.63
N ARG A 126 -12.66 7.83 11.37
CA ARG A 126 -11.54 7.10 10.78
C ARG A 126 -11.06 5.94 11.66
N ARG A 127 -11.00 6.13 12.97
CA ARG A 127 -10.65 5.08 13.94
C ARG A 127 -11.71 3.97 13.99
N VAL A 128 -13.00 4.30 13.91
CA VAL A 128 -14.08 3.31 13.86
C VAL A 128 -13.98 2.47 12.58
N VAL A 129 -13.78 3.13 11.44
CA VAL A 129 -13.62 2.47 10.13
C VAL A 129 -12.38 1.57 10.11
N LEU A 130 -11.27 2.00 10.71
CA LEU A 130 -10.08 1.18 10.92
C LEU A 130 -10.41 -0.12 11.67
N GLY A 131 -11.12 -0.01 12.80
CA GLY A 131 -11.53 -1.16 13.59
C GLY A 131 -12.37 -2.15 12.77
N ILE A 132 -13.34 -1.66 12.02
CA ILE A 132 -14.19 -2.49 11.15
C ILE A 132 -13.36 -3.18 10.07
N GLY A 133 -12.57 -2.42 9.31
CA GLY A 133 -11.73 -2.94 8.22
C GLY A 133 -10.74 -4.01 8.69
N LEU A 134 -10.07 -3.79 9.83
CA LEU A 134 -9.15 -4.78 10.40
C LEU A 134 -9.87 -6.02 10.94
N VAL A 135 -11.08 -5.89 11.49
CA VAL A 135 -11.90 -7.06 11.86
C VAL A 135 -12.23 -7.88 10.60
N CYS A 136 -12.61 -7.23 9.48
CA CYS A 136 -12.89 -7.88 8.20
C CYS A 136 -11.73 -8.75 7.71
N PHE A 137 -10.49 -8.25 7.87
CA PHE A 137 -9.27 -8.98 7.56
C PHE A 137 -8.98 -10.12 8.55
N ALA A 138 -9.17 -9.88 9.85
CA ALA A 138 -8.65 -10.74 10.90
C ALA A 138 -9.58 -11.91 11.30
N TRP A 139 -10.91 -11.74 11.23
CA TRP A 139 -11.84 -12.82 11.62
C TRP A 139 -11.69 -14.11 10.79
N PRO A 140 -11.45 -14.06 9.46
CA PRO A 140 -11.30 -15.28 8.67
C PRO A 140 -10.00 -16.02 9.00
N LEU A 141 -8.94 -15.32 9.43
CA LEU A 141 -7.68 -15.94 9.85
C LEU A 141 -7.94 -16.84 11.05
N THR A 142 -8.64 -16.32 12.06
CA THR A 142 -9.04 -17.09 13.23
C THR A 142 -9.95 -18.26 12.85
N ALA A 143 -10.89 -18.06 11.90
CA ALA A 143 -11.77 -19.12 11.42
C ALA A 143 -10.98 -20.29 10.80
N TRP A 144 -9.96 -20.00 9.98
CA TRP A 144 -9.10 -21.03 9.38
C TRP A 144 -8.18 -21.71 10.40
N ILE A 145 -7.65 -20.99 11.39
CA ILE A 145 -6.87 -21.56 12.49
C ILE A 145 -7.72 -22.55 13.30
N ILE A 146 -8.94 -22.16 13.66
CA ILE A 146 -9.91 -23.00 14.37
C ILE A 146 -10.27 -24.22 13.52
N ALA A 147 -10.45 -24.03 12.20
CA ALA A 147 -10.78 -25.12 11.31
C ALA A 147 -9.67 -26.18 11.21
N GLY A 148 -8.39 -25.76 11.25
CA GLY A 148 -7.23 -26.64 11.16
C GLY A 148 -6.88 -27.43 12.42
N HIS A 149 -7.45 -27.09 13.59
CA HIS A 149 -7.03 -27.59 14.91
C HIS A 149 -7.94 -28.66 15.53
N ARG A 150 -8.80 -29.32 14.75
CA ARG A 150 -9.88 -30.13 15.30
C ARG A 150 -9.46 -31.29 16.21
N THR A 151 -10.20 -31.43 17.30
CA THR A 151 -10.20 -32.58 18.22
C THR A 151 -11.44 -33.47 17.96
N GLU A 152 -11.21 -34.65 17.40
CA GLU A 152 -12.26 -35.60 16.99
C GLU A 152 -13.08 -36.21 18.15
N ALA A 153 -12.51 -36.33 19.35
CA ALA A 153 -13.05 -37.27 20.33
C ALA A 153 -14.26 -36.78 21.15
N THR A 154 -14.44 -35.47 21.33
CA THR A 154 -15.43 -34.93 22.28
C THR A 154 -16.77 -34.55 21.65
N THR A 155 -16.82 -34.32 20.33
CA THR A 155 -18.03 -33.77 19.70
C THR A 155 -19.08 -34.85 19.45
N ASP A 156 -18.67 -36.06 19.08
CA ASP A 156 -19.59 -37.15 18.76
C ASP A 156 -20.27 -37.72 20.03
N LEU A 157 -19.55 -37.80 21.15
CA LEU A 157 -20.10 -38.25 22.44
C LEU A 157 -21.10 -37.25 23.04
N VAL A 158 -20.85 -35.94 22.91
CA VAL A 158 -21.76 -34.88 23.38
C VAL A 158 -23.06 -34.83 22.56
N GLU A 159 -23.03 -35.28 21.31
CA GLU A 159 -24.23 -35.39 20.48
C GLU A 159 -25.17 -36.52 20.93
N PHE A 160 -24.65 -37.61 21.52
CA PHE A 160 -25.47 -38.67 22.09
C PHE A 160 -26.22 -38.22 23.36
N ASP A 161 -25.61 -37.39 24.20
CA ASP A 161 -26.18 -36.93 25.48
C ASP A 161 -27.24 -35.80 25.33
N ALA A 162 -27.38 -35.22 24.13
CA ALA A 162 -28.32 -34.13 23.82
C ALA A 162 -28.46 -33.00 24.88
N PRO A 163 -27.38 -32.45 25.48
CA PRO A 163 -27.51 -31.52 26.60
C PRO A 163 -28.20 -30.19 26.21
N PRO A 164 -28.71 -29.38 27.16
CA PRO A 164 -29.28 -28.07 26.87
C PRO A 164 -28.26 -27.13 26.19
N ARG A 165 -28.75 -26.14 25.44
CA ARG A 165 -27.92 -25.29 24.54
C ARG A 165 -26.74 -24.61 25.26
N TRP A 166 -26.92 -24.16 26.51
CA TRP A 166 -25.86 -23.52 27.31
C TRP A 166 -24.73 -24.49 27.72
N ARG A 167 -25.05 -25.76 28.04
CA ARG A 167 -24.04 -26.79 28.31
C ARG A 167 -23.27 -27.16 27.05
N ARG A 168 -23.96 -27.29 25.91
CA ARG A 168 -23.32 -27.49 24.59
C ARG A 168 -22.35 -26.35 24.27
N PHE A 169 -22.76 -25.11 24.54
CA PHE A 169 -21.92 -23.94 24.35
C PHE A 169 -20.67 -23.98 25.25
N GLY A 170 -20.84 -24.22 26.56
CA GLY A 170 -19.72 -24.30 27.50
C GLY A 170 -18.74 -25.44 27.19
N MET A 171 -19.25 -26.61 26.76
CA MET A 171 -18.41 -27.73 26.33
C MET A 171 -17.65 -27.41 25.05
N ALA A 172 -18.30 -26.77 24.07
CA ALA A 172 -17.65 -26.34 22.84
C ALA A 172 -16.52 -25.34 23.13
N LEU A 173 -16.77 -24.35 24.00
CA LEU A 173 -15.77 -23.35 24.37
C LEU A 173 -14.53 -24.00 25.04
N ARG A 174 -14.75 -24.97 25.93
CA ARG A 174 -13.65 -25.71 26.58
C ARG A 174 -12.88 -26.59 25.60
N GLY A 175 -13.55 -27.21 24.64
CA GLY A 175 -12.93 -28.02 23.58
C GLY A 175 -12.07 -27.16 22.63
N ASP A 176 -12.57 -25.97 22.31
CA ASP A 176 -11.94 -25.06 21.35
C ASP A 176 -10.96 -24.06 22.03
N ARG A 177 -10.68 -24.17 23.34
CA ARG A 177 -9.82 -23.21 24.07
C ARG A 177 -8.43 -23.00 23.45
N ARG A 178 -7.81 -24.08 22.98
CA ARG A 178 -6.48 -24.04 22.35
C ARG A 178 -6.52 -23.36 20.98
N PRO A 179 -7.41 -23.76 20.04
CA PRO A 179 -7.53 -23.05 18.77
C PRO A 179 -7.99 -21.60 18.90
N LEU A 180 -8.85 -21.27 19.88
CA LEU A 180 -9.24 -19.90 20.15
C LEU A 180 -8.05 -19.05 20.61
N PHE A 181 -7.26 -19.55 21.56
CA PHE A 181 -6.06 -18.86 22.01
C PHE A 181 -5.02 -18.72 20.90
N LEU A 182 -4.80 -19.76 20.09
CA LEU A 182 -3.89 -19.68 18.95
C LEU A 182 -4.39 -18.68 17.90
N GLY A 183 -5.70 -18.68 17.61
CA GLY A 183 -6.33 -17.71 16.71
C GLY A 183 -6.09 -16.29 17.19
N TRP A 184 -6.36 -16.02 18.47
CA TRP A 184 -6.10 -14.73 19.09
C TRP A 184 -4.61 -14.36 19.02
N LEU A 185 -3.70 -15.27 19.40
CA LEU A 185 -2.26 -15.03 19.47
C LEU A 185 -1.65 -14.66 18.10
N VAL A 186 -2.00 -15.42 17.05
CA VAL A 186 -1.50 -15.17 15.69
C VAL A 186 -2.07 -13.87 15.13
N THR A 187 -3.38 -13.65 15.30
CA THR A 187 -4.02 -12.41 14.86
C THR A 187 -3.46 -11.20 15.60
N PHE A 188 -3.27 -11.28 16.92
CA PHE A 188 -2.67 -10.24 17.73
C PHE A 188 -1.26 -9.87 17.24
N GLY A 189 -0.41 -10.88 17.02
CA GLY A 189 0.93 -10.65 16.49
C GLY A 189 0.91 -9.95 15.13
N LEU A 190 0.09 -10.45 14.20
CA LEU A 190 -0.02 -9.86 12.86
C LEU A 190 -0.52 -8.42 12.89
N LEU A 191 -1.55 -8.13 13.70
CA LEU A 191 -2.10 -6.78 13.83
C LEU A 191 -1.13 -5.81 14.51
N SER A 192 -0.33 -6.29 15.46
CA SER A 192 0.65 -5.46 16.18
C SER A 192 1.76 -4.90 15.28
N THR A 193 1.91 -5.44 14.07
CA THR A 193 3.01 -5.09 13.15
C THR A 193 2.53 -4.43 11.86
N LEU A 194 1.21 -4.29 11.68
CA LEU A 194 0.65 -3.56 10.55
C LEU A 194 1.02 -2.08 10.65
N THR A 195 1.45 -1.52 9.53
CA THR A 195 1.85 -0.11 9.40
C THR A 195 0.78 0.66 8.63
N VAL A 196 0.51 0.26 7.39
CA VAL A 196 -0.29 1.03 6.42
C VAL A 196 -1.72 1.33 6.88
N PRO A 197 -2.54 0.38 7.39
CA PRO A 197 -3.90 0.70 7.82
C PRO A 197 -3.92 1.73 8.97
N PHE A 198 -2.98 1.61 9.92
CA PHE A 198 -2.87 2.53 11.04
C PHE A 198 -2.36 3.90 10.62
N ASP A 199 -1.44 3.95 9.66
CA ASP A 199 -0.94 5.17 9.04
C ASP A 199 -2.04 5.95 8.31
N LEU A 200 -2.80 5.25 7.44
CA LEU A 200 -3.97 5.84 6.79
C LEU A 200 -5.01 6.35 7.80
N ALA A 201 -5.17 5.64 8.92
CA ALA A 201 -6.06 6.03 9.99
C ALA A 201 -5.50 7.10 10.95
N GLN A 202 -4.24 7.53 10.79
CA GLN A 202 -3.51 8.41 11.70
C GLN A 202 -3.53 7.91 13.16
N VAL A 203 -3.40 6.60 13.35
CA VAL A 203 -3.28 5.97 14.68
C VAL A 203 -1.83 5.60 14.91
N ARG A 204 -1.22 6.24 15.91
CA ARG A 204 0.18 6.00 16.29
C ARG A 204 0.38 4.62 16.89
N THR A 205 0.77 3.66 16.06
CA THR A 205 1.22 2.32 16.47
C THR A 205 2.74 2.19 16.31
N TRP A 206 3.29 1.10 16.83
CA TRP A 206 4.73 0.84 16.80
C TRP A 206 5.25 0.79 15.36
N GLY A 207 4.50 0.16 14.46
CA GLY A 207 4.83 0.16 13.04
C GLY A 207 4.82 1.56 12.42
N PHE A 208 3.83 2.39 12.76
CA PHE A 208 3.73 3.78 12.30
C PHE A 208 4.96 4.59 12.73
N GLU A 209 5.29 4.58 14.02
CA GLU A 209 6.39 5.40 14.56
C GLU A 209 7.76 4.94 14.07
N LEU A 210 7.99 3.64 13.89
CA LEU A 210 9.23 3.16 13.29
C LEU A 210 9.39 3.63 11.85
N ARG A 211 8.30 3.67 11.08
CA ARG A 211 8.30 4.25 9.73
C ARG A 211 8.56 5.76 9.78
N THR A 212 7.97 6.48 10.74
CA THR A 212 8.21 7.91 10.92
C THR A 212 9.68 8.19 11.27
N LEU A 213 10.27 7.42 12.18
CA LEU A 213 11.68 7.54 12.54
C LEU A 213 12.61 7.30 11.34
N ASP A 214 12.37 6.24 10.59
CA ASP A 214 13.11 5.93 9.36
C ASP A 214 12.95 7.07 8.33
N ALA A 215 11.73 7.60 8.15
CA ALA A 215 11.47 8.73 7.26
C ALA A 215 12.15 10.04 7.70
N GLN A 216 12.39 10.23 9.00
CA GLN A 216 13.13 11.37 9.54
C GLN A 216 14.66 11.24 9.38
N GLY A 217 15.13 10.17 8.74
CA GLY A 217 16.56 9.92 8.50
C GLY A 217 17.28 9.34 9.71
N ALA A 218 16.57 8.64 10.61
CA ALA A 218 17.21 7.87 11.67
C ALA A 218 18.15 6.81 11.09
N SER A 219 19.30 6.60 11.73
CA SER A 219 20.23 5.55 11.30
C SER A 219 19.60 4.16 11.45
N ALA A 220 20.09 3.19 10.67
CA ALA A 220 19.64 1.80 10.76
C ALA A 220 19.72 1.26 12.21
N SER A 221 20.81 1.57 12.92
CA SER A 221 20.98 1.19 14.33
C SER A 221 19.91 1.80 15.23
N THR A 222 19.53 3.07 15.00
CA THR A 222 18.47 3.77 15.74
C THR A 222 17.10 3.11 15.52
N VAL A 223 16.74 2.85 14.26
CA VAL A 223 15.45 2.23 13.91
C VAL A 223 15.36 0.80 14.47
N LEU A 224 16.43 0.02 14.36
CA LEU A 224 16.48 -1.36 14.88
C LEU A 224 16.45 -1.39 16.41
N SER A 225 17.13 -0.46 17.08
CA SER A 225 17.12 -0.33 18.54
C SER A 225 15.75 0.08 19.06
N ALA A 226 15.12 1.08 18.45
CA ALA A 226 13.72 1.45 18.72
C ALA A 226 12.76 0.29 18.38
N GLY A 227 13.10 -0.55 17.40
CA GLY A 227 12.34 -1.72 16.99
C GLY A 227 12.44 -2.92 17.94
N LEU A 228 13.40 -2.95 18.87
CA LEU A 228 13.71 -4.14 19.68
C LEU A 228 12.49 -4.76 20.40
N PRO A 229 11.57 -4.01 21.02
CA PRO A 229 10.38 -4.59 21.64
C PRO A 229 9.51 -5.37 20.66
N SER A 230 9.37 -4.88 19.42
CA SER A 230 8.61 -5.55 18.37
C SER A 230 9.31 -6.81 17.84
N ILE A 231 10.65 -6.80 17.78
CA ILE A 231 11.46 -7.98 17.41
C ILE A 231 11.28 -9.09 18.46
N LEU A 232 11.34 -8.73 19.75
CA LEU A 232 11.13 -9.66 20.85
C LEU A 232 9.70 -10.22 20.84
N LEU A 233 8.70 -9.38 20.58
CA LEU A 233 7.32 -9.80 20.45
C LEU A 233 7.14 -10.79 19.29
N ALA A 234 7.71 -10.49 18.12
CA ALA A 234 7.68 -11.36 16.93
C ALA A 234 8.33 -12.72 17.22
N LEU A 235 9.47 -12.73 17.92
CA LEU A 235 10.16 -13.94 18.34
C LEU A 235 9.29 -14.79 19.27
N VAL A 236 8.74 -14.20 20.33
CA VAL A 236 7.90 -14.90 21.31
C VAL A 236 6.67 -15.49 20.65
N ILE A 237 5.93 -14.69 19.87
CA ILE A 237 4.73 -15.14 19.18
C ILE A 237 5.06 -16.20 18.12
N GLY A 238 6.16 -16.03 17.39
CA GLY A 238 6.63 -17.01 16.38
C GLY A 238 6.95 -18.37 17.01
N VAL A 239 7.68 -18.38 18.12
CA VAL A 239 8.01 -19.61 18.88
C VAL A 239 6.75 -20.27 19.43
N LEU A 240 5.86 -19.49 20.04
CA LEU A 240 4.59 -20.01 20.58
C LEU A 240 3.70 -20.58 19.47
N THR A 241 3.61 -19.90 18.32
CA THR A 241 2.87 -20.37 17.15
C THR A 241 3.43 -21.70 16.67
N ALA A 242 4.75 -21.79 16.50
CA ALA A 242 5.40 -23.03 16.08
C ALA A 242 5.15 -24.19 17.06
N ALA A 243 5.23 -23.91 18.37
CA ALA A 243 5.00 -24.88 19.44
C ALA A 243 3.54 -25.35 19.51
N MET A 244 2.58 -24.49 19.20
CA MET A 244 1.15 -24.81 19.24
C MET A 244 0.64 -25.53 17.98
N VAL A 245 1.23 -25.25 16.81
CA VAL A 245 0.81 -25.85 15.52
C VAL A 245 1.36 -27.27 15.34
N THR A 246 2.61 -27.54 15.76
CA THR A 246 3.25 -28.85 15.54
C THR A 246 2.52 -30.05 16.17
N PRO A 247 1.91 -29.97 17.37
CA PRO A 247 1.17 -31.07 17.97
C PRO A 247 -0.19 -31.36 17.32
N ALA A 248 -0.81 -30.38 16.67
CA ALA A 248 -2.17 -30.47 16.13
C ALA A 248 -2.26 -31.28 14.82
N ALA A 249 -1.15 -31.38 14.08
CA ALA A 249 -1.05 -32.06 12.79
C ALA A 249 -1.16 -33.61 12.83
N ASN A 250 -1.82 -34.20 13.82
CA ASN A 250 -1.91 -35.67 14.00
C ASN A 250 -3.33 -36.25 13.86
N ARG A 251 -4.38 -35.46 13.58
CA ARG A 251 -5.77 -35.97 13.59
C ARG A 251 -6.62 -35.36 12.48
N LEU A 252 -6.75 -36.09 11.37
CA LEU A 252 -7.64 -35.80 10.25
C LEU A 252 -8.46 -37.05 9.91
N GLY A 253 -9.53 -37.25 10.66
CA GLY A 253 -10.58 -38.22 10.45
C GLY A 253 -11.62 -37.67 9.49
N ARG A 254 -12.10 -38.54 8.59
CA ARG A 254 -13.22 -38.24 7.70
C ARG A 254 -14.53 -38.43 8.46
N HIS A 255 -15.51 -37.52 8.31
CA HIS A 255 -16.88 -37.84 7.85
C HIS A 255 -17.96 -36.73 8.05
N ARG A 256 -19.07 -36.98 7.33
CA ARG A 256 -20.45 -36.43 7.28
C ARG A 256 -20.70 -34.91 7.32
N ARG A 257 -21.14 -34.41 6.16
CA ARG A 257 -21.79 -33.09 5.97
C ARG A 257 -23.05 -32.98 6.83
N ARG A 258 -23.15 -31.91 7.62
CA ARG A 258 -24.39 -31.45 8.27
C ARG A 258 -24.67 -29.99 7.92
N ARG A 259 -25.94 -29.64 7.78
CA ARG A 259 -26.42 -28.27 7.57
C ARG A 259 -26.22 -27.44 8.84
N THR A 260 -25.33 -26.46 8.80
CA THR A 260 -25.18 -25.40 9.81
C THR A 260 -26.09 -24.20 9.48
N GLY A 261 -26.56 -23.48 10.50
CA GLY A 261 -27.53 -22.38 10.37
C GLY A 261 -27.04 -21.17 9.56
N TRP A 262 -27.99 -20.33 9.13
CA TRP A 262 -27.77 -19.18 8.25
C TRP A 262 -26.90 -18.07 8.89
N TRP A 263 -26.84 -17.98 10.22
CA TRP A 263 -26.06 -17.01 10.98
C TRP A 263 -24.55 -17.00 10.66
N SER A 264 -23.97 -18.11 10.17
CA SER A 264 -22.56 -18.14 9.73
C SER A 264 -22.29 -17.31 8.46
N PHE A 265 -23.33 -16.91 7.72
CA PHE A 265 -23.20 -16.06 6.53
C PHE A 265 -23.24 -14.56 6.86
N VAL A 266 -23.77 -14.17 8.02
CA VAL A 266 -23.90 -12.76 8.41
C VAL A 266 -22.56 -12.03 8.40
N PRO A 267 -21.46 -12.57 8.98
CA PRO A 267 -20.15 -11.92 8.89
C PRO A 267 -19.64 -11.78 7.45
N ILE A 268 -19.91 -12.77 6.58
CA ILE A 268 -19.47 -12.73 5.19
C ILE A 268 -20.22 -11.63 4.42
N VAL A 269 -21.53 -11.53 4.58
CA VAL A 269 -22.33 -10.52 3.86
C VAL A 269 -22.02 -9.12 4.37
N MET A 270 -21.99 -8.93 5.69
CA MET A 270 -21.86 -7.61 6.31
C MET A 270 -20.43 -7.07 6.31
N LEU A 271 -19.43 -7.92 6.50
CA LEU A 271 -18.03 -7.48 6.66
C LEU A 271 -17.21 -7.65 5.37
N LEU A 272 -17.65 -8.49 4.42
CA LEU A 272 -16.93 -8.70 3.16
C LEU A 272 -17.78 -8.32 1.94
N GLY A 273 -19.03 -8.76 1.87
CA GLY A 273 -19.89 -8.55 0.70
C GLY A 273 -20.17 -7.08 0.42
N LEU A 274 -20.57 -6.32 1.44
CA LEU A 274 -20.90 -4.91 1.30
C LEU A 274 -19.72 -4.04 0.79
N PRO A 275 -18.54 -4.01 1.44
CA PRO A 275 -17.43 -3.18 0.97
C PRO A 275 -16.93 -3.61 -0.42
N LEU A 276 -16.99 -4.91 -0.73
CA LEU A 276 -16.52 -5.42 -2.02
C LEU A 276 -17.46 -5.05 -3.18
N VAL A 277 -18.77 -5.10 -2.97
CA VAL A 277 -19.76 -4.69 -3.98
C VAL A 277 -19.64 -3.20 -4.29
N LEU A 278 -19.38 -2.39 -3.27
CA LEU A 278 -19.21 -0.95 -3.42
C LEU A 278 -17.92 -0.62 -4.18
N LEU A 279 -16.82 -1.32 -3.86
CA LEU A 279 -15.57 -1.25 -4.61
C LEU A 279 -15.76 -1.61 -6.09
N VAL A 280 -16.50 -2.70 -6.38
CA VAL A 280 -16.80 -3.14 -7.75
C VAL A 280 -17.61 -2.09 -8.50
N ARG A 281 -18.63 -1.50 -7.87
CA ARG A 281 -19.48 -0.47 -8.49
C ARG A 281 -18.64 0.72 -8.96
N ARG A 282 -17.77 1.24 -8.08
CA ARG A 282 -16.89 2.38 -8.43
C ARG A 282 -15.84 1.97 -9.47
N ALA A 283 -15.25 0.77 -9.36
CA ALA A 283 -14.28 0.25 -10.34
C ALA A 283 -14.85 0.19 -11.77
N LEU A 284 -16.14 -0.13 -11.91
CA LEU A 284 -16.81 -0.21 -13.21
C LEU A 284 -17.06 1.15 -13.87
N LEU A 285 -16.90 2.25 -13.12
CA LEU A 285 -17.05 3.63 -13.64
C LEU A 285 -15.71 4.24 -14.06
N ALA A 286 -14.58 3.58 -13.80
CA ALA A 286 -13.25 4.10 -14.08
C ALA A 286 -12.78 3.82 -15.52
N ASP A 287 -11.88 4.67 -16.02
CA ASP A 287 -11.23 4.52 -17.33
C ASP A 287 -10.17 3.40 -17.32
N ILE A 288 -10.59 2.19 -17.66
CA ILE A 288 -9.73 1.00 -17.72
C ILE A 288 -8.60 1.15 -18.77
N PRO A 289 -8.86 1.62 -20.01
CA PRO A 289 -7.80 1.88 -20.98
C PRO A 289 -6.70 2.82 -20.46
N ALA A 290 -7.06 3.95 -19.86
CA ALA A 290 -6.07 4.89 -19.31
C ALA A 290 -5.27 4.25 -18.17
N MET A 291 -5.94 3.50 -17.28
CA MET A 291 -5.28 2.75 -16.21
C MET A 291 -4.24 1.77 -16.75
N LEU A 292 -4.54 1.03 -17.83
CA LEU A 292 -3.59 0.11 -18.45
C LEU A 292 -2.40 0.83 -19.11
N GLN A 293 -2.62 2.01 -19.70
CA GLN A 293 -1.56 2.81 -20.31
C GLN A 293 -0.60 3.40 -19.26
N VAL A 294 -1.10 3.76 -18.08
CA VAL A 294 -0.29 4.37 -17.01
C VAL A 294 0.32 3.33 -16.08
N HIS A 295 -0.42 2.28 -15.72
CA HIS A 295 -0.02 1.28 -14.72
C HIS A 295 0.37 -0.07 -15.30
N GLY A 296 0.44 -0.21 -16.64
CA GLY A 296 0.77 -1.47 -17.30
C GLY A 296 2.09 -2.10 -16.82
N GLU A 297 3.14 -1.28 -16.67
CA GLU A 297 4.42 -1.73 -16.12
C GLU A 297 4.30 -2.16 -14.65
N ALA A 298 3.55 -1.39 -13.85
CA ALA A 298 3.31 -1.70 -12.44
C ALA A 298 2.59 -3.04 -12.26
N ILE A 299 1.62 -3.33 -13.14
CA ILE A 299 0.90 -4.60 -13.21
C ILE A 299 1.85 -5.74 -13.57
N PHE A 300 2.71 -5.55 -14.57
CA PHE A 300 3.71 -6.53 -14.97
C PHE A 300 4.68 -6.87 -13.82
N ASN A 301 5.27 -5.85 -13.20
CA ASN A 301 6.21 -5.99 -12.08
C ASN A 301 5.57 -6.67 -10.87
N SER A 302 4.29 -6.38 -10.61
CA SER A 302 3.51 -7.07 -9.56
C SER A 302 3.25 -8.54 -9.92
N GLY A 303 3.04 -8.83 -11.21
CA GLY A 303 2.97 -10.20 -11.73
C GLY A 303 4.29 -10.96 -11.55
N LEU A 304 5.45 -10.29 -11.70
CA LEU A 304 6.75 -10.89 -11.40
C LEU A 304 6.89 -11.23 -9.91
N ILE A 305 6.49 -10.32 -9.01
CA ILE A 305 6.45 -10.58 -7.56
C ILE A 305 5.56 -11.79 -7.25
N LEU A 306 4.35 -11.85 -7.83
CA LEU A 306 3.44 -12.97 -7.69
C LEU A 306 4.11 -14.29 -8.09
N PHE A 307 4.72 -14.31 -9.27
CA PHE A 307 5.29 -15.51 -9.85
C PHE A 307 6.46 -16.04 -9.03
N VAL A 308 7.41 -15.18 -8.68
CA VAL A 308 8.59 -15.57 -7.89
C VAL A 308 8.17 -16.06 -6.50
N ALA A 309 7.29 -15.33 -5.82
CA ALA A 309 6.79 -15.75 -4.51
C ALA A 309 5.97 -17.04 -4.59
N ALA A 310 5.24 -17.29 -5.69
CA ALA A 310 4.53 -18.55 -5.91
C ALA A 310 5.49 -19.73 -6.10
N VAL A 311 6.56 -19.55 -6.88
CA VAL A 311 7.59 -20.59 -7.05
C VAL A 311 8.29 -20.88 -5.72
N LEU A 312 8.79 -19.85 -5.03
CA LEU A 312 9.49 -20.00 -3.76
C LEU A 312 8.58 -20.58 -2.67
N GLY A 313 7.33 -20.11 -2.55
CA GLY A 313 6.34 -20.63 -1.62
C GLY A 313 5.95 -22.08 -1.91
N GLY A 314 5.82 -22.45 -3.18
CA GLY A 314 5.56 -23.82 -3.59
C GLY A 314 6.72 -24.76 -3.23
N LEU A 315 7.96 -24.35 -3.52
CA LEU A 315 9.17 -25.09 -3.14
C LEU A 315 9.31 -25.20 -1.62
N LEU A 316 9.00 -24.12 -0.89
CA LEU A 316 9.02 -24.09 0.57
C LEU A 316 8.03 -25.11 1.16
N ALA A 317 6.77 -25.09 0.70
CA ALA A 317 5.73 -26.00 1.17
C ALA A 317 6.04 -27.47 0.84
N ALA A 318 6.45 -27.76 -0.40
CA ALA A 318 6.76 -29.11 -0.84
C ALA A 318 8.01 -29.67 -0.14
N GLY A 319 9.05 -28.85 0.01
CA GLY A 319 10.27 -29.26 0.70
C GLY A 319 10.06 -29.46 2.20
N LEU A 320 9.22 -28.65 2.85
CA LEU A 320 8.88 -28.86 4.26
C LEU A 320 8.08 -30.16 4.46
N LEU A 321 7.14 -30.47 3.56
CA LEU A 321 6.45 -31.76 3.55
C LEU A 321 7.44 -32.92 3.43
N ALA A 322 8.34 -32.85 2.45
CA ALA A 322 9.36 -33.86 2.22
C ALA A 322 10.29 -34.04 3.43
N LEU A 323 10.67 -32.94 4.07
CA LEU A 323 11.54 -32.89 5.25
C LEU A 323 10.86 -33.59 6.45
N VAL A 324 9.59 -33.25 6.72
CA VAL A 324 8.85 -33.80 7.86
C VAL A 324 8.59 -35.29 7.70
N VAL A 325 8.30 -35.75 6.48
CA VAL A 325 8.06 -37.18 6.19
C VAL A 325 9.37 -37.97 6.12
N GLY A 326 10.43 -37.39 5.55
CA GLY A 326 11.67 -38.09 5.23
C GLY A 326 12.70 -38.16 6.36
N MET A 327 12.54 -37.38 7.43
CA MET A 327 13.53 -37.27 8.52
C MET A 327 12.94 -37.58 9.90
N ARG A 328 13.71 -38.34 10.70
CA ARG A 328 13.36 -38.67 12.09
C ARG A 328 13.19 -37.43 12.99
N ARG A 329 13.99 -36.37 12.76
CA ARG A 329 13.87 -35.06 13.42
C ARG A 329 13.17 -34.01 12.55
N GLY A 330 12.52 -34.41 11.46
CA GLY A 330 11.94 -33.50 10.48
C GLY A 330 10.89 -32.55 11.08
N ARG A 331 10.08 -33.03 12.04
CA ARG A 331 9.11 -32.18 12.76
C ARG A 331 9.77 -31.09 13.61
N ALA A 332 10.86 -31.41 14.28
CA ALA A 332 11.59 -30.44 15.11
C ALA A 332 12.24 -29.37 14.22
N VAL A 333 12.90 -29.78 13.14
CA VAL A 333 13.47 -28.84 12.16
C VAL A 333 12.37 -28.02 11.49
N GLY A 334 11.23 -28.63 11.15
CA GLY A 334 10.09 -27.92 10.58
C GLY A 334 9.46 -26.91 11.54
N ALA A 335 9.47 -27.15 12.85
CA ALA A 335 9.05 -26.18 13.86
C ALA A 335 10.00 -24.97 13.90
N ILE A 336 11.31 -25.20 13.79
CA ILE A 336 12.32 -24.13 13.73
C ILE A 336 12.10 -23.28 12.48
N VAL A 337 11.93 -23.91 11.32
CA VAL A 337 11.65 -23.20 10.05
C VAL A 337 10.35 -22.41 10.14
N LEU A 338 9.26 -23.02 10.65
CA LEU A 338 8.00 -22.31 10.86
C LEU A 338 8.17 -21.12 11.81
N GLY A 339 8.92 -21.29 12.91
CA GLY A 339 9.19 -20.21 13.87
C GLY A 339 9.95 -19.05 13.24
N ALA A 340 10.94 -19.34 12.38
CA ALA A 340 11.71 -18.33 11.68
C ALA A 340 10.87 -17.54 10.66
N PHE A 341 10.06 -18.23 9.84
CA PHE A 341 9.11 -17.56 8.93
C PHE A 341 7.94 -16.87 9.66
N ALA A 342 7.55 -17.37 10.83
CA ALA A 342 6.59 -16.68 11.67
C ALA A 342 7.18 -15.38 12.22
N MET A 343 8.44 -15.40 12.63
CA MET A 343 9.14 -14.18 13.04
C MET A 343 9.20 -13.16 11.90
N THR A 344 9.59 -13.54 10.68
CA THR A 344 9.63 -12.60 9.54
C THR A 344 8.26 -12.00 9.20
N ALA A 345 7.18 -12.80 9.24
CA ALA A 345 5.82 -12.31 9.03
C ALA A 345 5.35 -11.36 10.13
N LEU A 346 5.88 -11.51 11.33
CA LEU A 346 5.52 -10.75 12.54
C LEU A 346 6.50 -9.62 12.86
N LEU A 347 7.52 -9.33 12.06
CA LEU A 347 8.33 -8.13 12.25
C LEU A 347 7.56 -6.90 11.77
N PRO A 348 7.80 -5.67 12.25
CA PRO A 348 7.37 -4.49 11.51
C PRO A 348 8.09 -4.43 10.16
N ALA A 349 7.41 -3.99 9.10
CA ALA A 349 7.99 -3.97 7.77
C ALA A 349 9.22 -3.07 7.66
N THR A 350 9.25 -1.95 8.38
CA THR A 350 10.41 -1.05 8.45
C THR A 350 11.64 -1.77 8.99
N VAL A 351 11.49 -2.57 10.05
CA VAL A 351 12.60 -3.36 10.63
C VAL A 351 13.13 -4.38 9.62
N MET A 352 12.22 -5.04 8.91
CA MET A 352 12.59 -6.00 7.87
C MET A 352 13.30 -5.31 6.71
N ALA A 353 12.80 -4.16 6.25
CA ALA A 353 13.38 -3.40 5.16
C ALA A 353 14.77 -2.85 5.50
N VAL A 354 14.95 -2.27 6.69
CA VAL A 354 16.26 -1.80 7.19
C VAL A 354 17.25 -2.97 7.31
N GLY A 355 16.79 -4.14 7.76
CA GLY A 355 17.63 -5.35 7.81
C GLY A 355 18.09 -5.81 6.43
N VAL A 356 17.17 -5.81 5.46
CA VAL A 356 17.45 -6.15 4.04
C VAL A 356 18.40 -5.13 3.40
N GLU A 357 18.16 -3.84 3.61
CA GLU A 357 19.02 -2.76 3.14
C GLU A 357 20.42 -2.88 3.75
N SER A 358 20.53 -3.11 5.06
CA SER A 358 21.83 -3.29 5.73
C SER A 358 22.60 -4.53 5.23
N ALA A 359 21.90 -5.52 4.67
CA ALA A 359 22.50 -6.73 4.11
C ALA A 359 23.10 -6.50 2.72
N TRP A 360 22.43 -5.69 1.88
CA TRP A 360 22.72 -5.62 0.44
C TRP A 360 23.03 -4.23 -0.11
N ASN A 361 22.83 -3.15 0.66
CA ASN A 361 23.23 -1.80 0.26
C ASN A 361 24.76 -1.63 0.42
N ARG A 362 25.50 -2.26 -0.49
CA ARG A 362 26.97 -2.25 -0.61
C ARG A 362 27.35 -2.21 -2.08
N GLU A 363 28.50 -1.63 -2.38
CA GLU A 363 28.99 -1.47 -3.75
C GLU A 363 29.10 -2.82 -4.48
N GLU A 364 29.52 -3.89 -3.78
CA GLU A 364 29.67 -5.23 -4.36
C GLU A 364 28.34 -5.94 -4.64
N THR A 365 27.25 -5.47 -4.03
CA THR A 365 25.89 -6.03 -4.18
C THR A 365 24.90 -5.07 -4.81
N SER A 366 25.39 -3.99 -5.44
CA SER A 366 24.59 -3.00 -6.18
C SER A 366 23.61 -3.63 -7.15
N MET A 367 24.03 -4.61 -7.96
CA MET A 367 23.14 -5.36 -8.88
C MET A 367 21.93 -6.03 -8.18
N ILE A 368 22.08 -6.43 -6.91
CA ILE A 368 21.03 -7.08 -6.13
C ILE A 368 20.10 -6.03 -5.49
N TYR A 369 20.67 -4.94 -5.00
CA TYR A 369 19.95 -3.88 -4.29
C TYR A 369 19.23 -2.91 -5.25
N ASP A 370 19.90 -2.48 -6.31
CA ASP A 370 19.34 -1.63 -7.36
C ASP A 370 18.41 -2.42 -8.28
N GLY A 371 18.49 -3.75 -8.26
CA GLY A 371 17.58 -4.67 -8.94
C GLY A 371 16.41 -5.14 -8.07
N PRO A 372 15.41 -5.82 -8.65
CA PRO A 372 14.23 -6.28 -7.92
C PRO A 372 14.51 -7.47 -6.99
N VAL A 373 15.71 -8.04 -7.01
CA VAL A 373 16.04 -9.29 -6.27
C VAL A 373 15.85 -9.11 -4.77
N ALA A 374 16.32 -7.98 -4.21
CA ALA A 374 16.17 -7.70 -2.79
C ALA A 374 14.70 -7.67 -2.35
N LEU A 375 13.88 -6.96 -3.13
CA LEU A 375 12.44 -6.86 -2.94
C LEU A 375 11.76 -8.23 -3.01
N LEU A 376 12.04 -9.01 -4.05
CA LEU A 376 11.42 -10.32 -4.29
C LEU A 376 11.67 -11.30 -3.14
N LEU A 377 12.89 -11.29 -2.59
CA LEU A 377 13.27 -12.13 -1.46
C LEU A 377 12.65 -11.65 -0.16
N ALA A 378 12.64 -10.34 0.10
CA ALA A 378 12.04 -9.76 1.29
C ALA A 378 10.54 -10.06 1.38
N VAL A 379 9.80 -9.83 0.29
CA VAL A 379 8.36 -10.15 0.21
C VAL A 379 8.12 -11.66 0.34
N SER A 380 8.92 -12.50 -0.32
CA SER A 380 8.78 -13.97 -0.22
C SER A 380 9.07 -14.48 1.20
N ALA A 381 10.04 -13.90 1.90
CA ALA A 381 10.36 -14.21 3.28
C ALA A 381 9.22 -13.82 4.24
N ARG A 382 8.51 -12.73 3.94
CA ARG A 382 7.35 -12.25 4.70
C ARG A 382 6.18 -13.22 4.65
N VAL A 383 5.85 -13.71 3.45
CA VAL A 383 4.65 -14.55 3.22
C VAL A 383 4.91 -16.05 3.41
N GLY A 384 6.18 -16.45 3.55
CA GLY A 384 6.60 -17.85 3.62
C GLY A 384 5.99 -18.68 4.76
N ILE A 385 5.47 -18.03 5.82
CA ILE A 385 4.75 -18.70 6.91
C ILE A 385 3.55 -19.51 6.38
N ALA A 386 2.83 -18.98 5.38
CA ALA A 386 1.66 -19.65 4.80
C ALA A 386 2.07 -20.97 4.13
N ALA A 387 3.14 -20.94 3.32
CA ALA A 387 3.71 -22.12 2.70
C ALA A 387 4.22 -23.15 3.74
N CYS A 388 4.81 -22.69 4.84
CA CYS A 388 5.21 -23.58 5.94
C CYS A 388 4.01 -24.28 6.57
N LEU A 389 2.93 -23.57 6.88
CA LEU A 389 1.71 -24.16 7.42
C LEU A 389 1.11 -25.19 6.45
N ILE A 390 1.07 -24.89 5.16
CA ILE A 390 0.58 -25.81 4.11
C ILE A 390 1.45 -27.07 4.02
N GLY A 391 2.78 -26.93 4.09
CA GLY A 391 3.70 -28.06 4.09
C GLY A 391 3.52 -28.99 5.29
N LEU A 392 3.38 -28.42 6.50
CA LEU A 392 3.17 -29.17 7.74
C LEU A 392 1.82 -29.90 7.75
N LEU A 393 0.75 -29.20 7.35
CA LEU A 393 -0.58 -29.80 7.22
C LEU A 393 -0.58 -30.89 6.14
N GLY A 394 0.08 -30.66 5.01
CA GLY A 394 0.25 -31.67 3.97
C GLY A 394 0.98 -32.92 4.47
N ALA A 395 2.02 -32.76 5.28
CA ALA A 395 2.76 -33.88 5.86
C ALA A 395 1.90 -34.76 6.77
N SER A 396 0.90 -34.20 7.46
CA SER A 396 -0.03 -34.97 8.29
C SER A 396 -0.94 -35.91 7.49
N SER A 397 -1.19 -35.57 6.23
CA SER A 397 -2.06 -36.33 5.33
C SER A 397 -1.37 -37.51 4.63
N VAL A 398 -0.04 -37.61 4.77
CA VAL A 398 0.74 -38.68 4.17
C VAL A 398 0.56 -39.97 5.00
N PRO A 399 0.07 -41.08 4.40
CA PRO A 399 -0.15 -42.33 5.13
C PRO A 399 1.11 -42.84 5.82
N SER A 400 0.97 -43.35 7.04
CA SER A 400 2.06 -43.95 7.83
C SER A 400 2.74 -45.15 7.14
N LEU A 401 2.07 -45.77 6.17
CA LEU A 401 2.57 -46.89 5.35
C LEU A 401 3.88 -46.56 4.63
N LEU A 402 4.08 -45.30 4.21
CA LEU A 402 5.34 -44.83 3.60
C LEU A 402 6.56 -44.95 4.54
N GLY A 403 6.32 -44.80 5.85
CA GLY A 403 7.34 -45.01 6.87
C GLY A 403 7.66 -46.49 7.12
N GLN A 404 6.74 -47.39 6.74
CA GLN A 404 6.88 -48.84 6.85
C GLN A 404 7.58 -49.44 5.60
N ASP A 405 7.22 -48.98 4.39
CA ASP A 405 7.78 -49.47 3.12
C ASP A 405 9.26 -49.09 2.90
N ARG A 406 9.75 -48.03 3.55
CA ARG A 406 11.15 -47.55 3.48
C ARG A 406 11.78 -47.67 2.08
N PRO A 407 11.25 -46.98 1.06
CA PRO A 407 11.77 -47.05 -0.30
C PRO A 407 13.27 -46.78 -0.36
N LYS A 408 14.02 -47.65 -1.04
CA LYS A 408 15.49 -47.58 -1.11
C LYS A 408 15.96 -46.57 -2.15
N ARG A 409 15.14 -46.31 -3.19
CA ARG A 409 15.47 -45.37 -4.28
C ARG A 409 14.69 -44.05 -4.14
N ILE A 410 15.33 -42.95 -4.54
CA ILE A 410 14.71 -41.61 -4.52
C ILE A 410 13.48 -41.55 -5.42
N VAL A 411 13.52 -42.23 -6.57
CA VAL A 411 12.43 -42.23 -7.55
C VAL A 411 11.17 -42.87 -6.98
N GLU A 412 11.30 -43.93 -6.19
CA GLU A 412 10.16 -44.60 -5.51
C GLU A 412 9.57 -43.69 -4.43
N THR A 413 10.44 -43.03 -3.67
CA THR A 413 10.05 -42.06 -2.63
C THR A 413 9.30 -40.88 -3.25
N LEU A 414 9.82 -40.30 -4.34
CA LEU A 414 9.20 -39.18 -5.04
C LEU A 414 7.90 -39.59 -5.72
N ARG A 415 7.80 -40.79 -6.32
CA ARG A 415 6.55 -41.29 -6.90
C ARG A 415 5.45 -41.44 -5.85
N ALA A 416 5.79 -41.97 -4.68
CA ALA A 416 4.84 -42.15 -3.59
C ALA A 416 4.40 -40.82 -2.95
N LEU A 417 5.32 -39.84 -2.84
CA LEU A 417 5.02 -38.51 -2.33
C LEU A 417 4.44 -37.55 -3.37
N ARG A 418 4.53 -37.87 -4.67
CA ARG A 418 4.15 -37.00 -5.80
C ARG A 418 2.78 -36.32 -5.61
N PRO A 419 1.70 -37.02 -5.23
CA PRO A 419 0.40 -36.37 -5.07
C PRO A 419 0.38 -35.34 -3.93
N GLY A 420 1.08 -35.62 -2.83
CA GLY A 420 1.20 -34.71 -1.68
C GLY A 420 2.12 -33.52 -1.99
N LEU A 421 3.27 -33.77 -2.61
CA LEU A 421 4.22 -32.74 -3.02
C LEU A 421 3.62 -31.78 -4.04
N LEU A 422 2.91 -32.30 -5.05
CA LEU A 422 2.27 -31.46 -6.05
C LEU A 422 1.17 -30.59 -5.44
N ARG A 423 0.36 -31.13 -4.52
CA ARG A 423 -0.65 -30.34 -3.80
C ARG A 423 -0.02 -29.28 -2.91
N ALA A 424 1.02 -29.63 -2.16
CA ALA A 424 1.74 -28.68 -1.32
C ALA A 424 2.39 -27.57 -2.14
N PHE A 425 3.01 -27.91 -3.28
CA PHE A 425 3.59 -26.95 -4.21
C PHE A 425 2.53 -26.00 -4.78
N LEU A 426 1.42 -26.54 -5.29
CA LEU A 426 0.36 -25.72 -5.90
C LEU A 426 -0.32 -24.83 -4.87
N VAL A 427 -0.77 -25.38 -3.75
CA VAL A 427 -1.48 -24.60 -2.72
C VAL A 427 -0.52 -23.63 -2.04
N GLY A 428 0.70 -24.06 -1.72
CA GLY A 428 1.75 -23.21 -1.15
C GLY A 428 2.12 -22.04 -2.06
N GLY A 429 2.29 -22.32 -3.35
CA GLY A 429 2.63 -21.31 -4.34
C GLY A 429 1.49 -20.34 -4.62
N LEU A 430 0.28 -20.84 -4.86
CA LEU A 430 -0.89 -19.99 -5.09
C LEU A 430 -1.13 -19.03 -3.91
N VAL A 431 -1.10 -19.54 -2.66
CA VAL A 431 -1.29 -18.69 -1.48
C VAL A 431 -0.15 -17.68 -1.31
N SER A 432 1.10 -18.13 -1.44
CA SER A 432 2.26 -17.23 -1.24
C SER A 432 2.34 -16.14 -2.32
N GLY A 433 2.07 -16.49 -3.58
CA GLY A 433 2.07 -15.53 -4.69
C GLY A 433 0.99 -14.46 -4.52
N THR A 434 -0.24 -14.85 -4.15
CA THR A 434 -1.31 -13.86 -3.91
C THR A 434 -1.03 -12.97 -2.71
N LEU A 435 -0.53 -13.52 -1.60
CA LEU A 435 -0.14 -12.73 -0.44
C LEU A 435 1.00 -11.75 -0.78
N ALA A 436 1.97 -12.18 -1.58
CA ALA A 436 3.13 -11.38 -1.95
C ALA A 436 2.75 -10.13 -2.74
N VAL A 437 1.82 -10.24 -3.70
CA VAL A 437 1.32 -9.06 -4.43
C VAL A 437 0.69 -8.06 -3.48
N GLY A 438 -0.03 -8.53 -2.45
CA GLY A 438 -0.68 -7.67 -1.48
C GLY A 438 0.24 -7.09 -0.39
N GLU A 439 1.54 -7.41 -0.39
CA GLU A 439 2.46 -6.97 0.66
C GLU A 439 2.93 -5.52 0.42
N ILE A 440 2.12 -4.57 0.86
CA ILE A 440 2.37 -3.12 0.70
C ILE A 440 3.61 -2.61 1.45
N PRO A 441 3.75 -2.85 2.75
CA PRO A 441 4.73 -2.13 3.55
C PRO A 441 6.18 -2.41 3.16
N VAL A 442 6.52 -3.68 2.92
CA VAL A 442 7.87 -4.07 2.50
C VAL A 442 8.15 -3.60 1.08
N THR A 443 7.16 -3.75 0.19
CA THR A 443 7.29 -3.31 -1.21
C THR A 443 7.56 -1.82 -1.29
N ALA A 444 6.77 -0.98 -0.63
CA ALA A 444 6.94 0.46 -0.68
C ALA A 444 8.29 0.97 -0.17
N ARG A 445 8.98 0.20 0.71
CA ARG A 445 10.26 0.60 1.31
C ARG A 445 11.49 0.00 0.65
N VAL A 446 11.41 -1.23 0.14
CA VAL A 446 12.54 -1.95 -0.50
C VAL A 446 12.50 -1.84 -2.04
N GLN A 447 11.41 -1.30 -2.61
CA GLN A 447 11.29 -1.16 -4.05
C GLN A 447 12.42 -0.31 -4.64
N PRO A 448 13.18 -0.86 -5.61
CA PRO A 448 14.20 -0.09 -6.29
C PRO A 448 13.58 0.99 -7.18
N PRO A 449 14.30 2.08 -7.46
CA PRO A 449 13.89 3.08 -8.44
C PRO A 449 13.58 2.45 -9.80
N GLY A 450 12.56 2.96 -10.48
CA GLY A 450 12.18 2.46 -11.80
C GLY A 450 11.53 1.07 -11.81
N PHE A 451 11.15 0.52 -10.65
CA PHE A 451 10.39 -0.73 -10.56
C PHE A 451 8.99 -0.47 -9.99
N PRO A 452 8.09 0.23 -10.70
CA PRO A 452 6.76 0.53 -10.19
C PRO A 452 6.00 -0.77 -9.90
N THR A 453 5.17 -0.78 -8.85
CA THR A 453 4.30 -1.91 -8.51
C THR A 453 2.87 -1.41 -8.29
N VAL A 454 1.85 -2.22 -8.61
CA VAL A 454 0.43 -1.90 -8.32
C VAL A 454 0.26 -1.52 -6.87
N THR A 455 1.01 -2.20 -6.01
CA THR A 455 1.00 -2.00 -4.58
C THR A 455 1.58 -0.65 -4.15
N SER A 456 2.65 -0.18 -4.80
CA SER A 456 3.15 1.19 -4.62
C SER A 456 2.19 2.24 -5.16
N ALA A 457 1.60 1.99 -6.33
CA ALA A 457 0.59 2.88 -6.92
C ALA A 457 -0.66 2.98 -6.02
N LEU A 458 -1.08 1.85 -5.45
CA LEU A 458 -2.19 1.76 -4.50
C LEU A 458 -1.87 2.52 -3.21
N LEU A 459 -0.71 2.30 -2.59
CA LEU A 459 -0.34 3.02 -1.37
C LEU A 459 -0.38 4.53 -1.58
N ASN A 460 0.18 4.99 -2.70
CA ASN A 460 0.15 6.39 -3.07
C ASN A 460 -1.30 6.87 -3.30
N ALA A 461 -2.11 6.12 -4.04
CA ALA A 461 -3.52 6.46 -4.27
C ALA A 461 -4.33 6.60 -2.98
N MET A 462 -4.10 5.71 -2.00
CA MET A 462 -4.75 5.72 -0.70
C MET A 462 -4.31 6.90 0.17
N HIS A 463 -3.04 7.33 0.09
CA HIS A 463 -2.55 8.49 0.83
C HIS A 463 -2.99 9.82 0.22
N TYR A 464 -3.24 9.83 -1.10
CA TYR A 464 -3.46 11.06 -1.86
C TYR A 464 -4.88 11.20 -2.41
N GLN A 465 -5.80 10.25 -2.16
CA GLN A 465 -7.21 10.33 -2.57
C GLN A 465 -7.42 10.46 -4.09
N TYR A 466 -6.77 9.59 -4.88
CA TYR A 466 -7.09 9.41 -6.31
C TYR A 466 -7.50 7.97 -6.63
N VAL A 467 -8.10 7.30 -5.64
CA VAL A 467 -8.34 5.85 -5.63
C VAL A 467 -9.03 5.39 -6.91
N ASP A 468 -9.92 6.21 -7.50
CA ASP A 468 -10.69 5.87 -8.71
C ASP A 468 -9.81 5.46 -9.91
N SER A 469 -8.62 6.03 -10.08
CA SER A 469 -7.70 5.64 -11.16
C SER A 469 -6.95 4.31 -10.93
N VAL A 470 -6.84 3.85 -9.67
CA VAL A 470 -6.19 2.58 -9.29
C VAL A 470 -7.23 1.52 -8.88
N LEU A 471 -8.50 1.92 -8.78
CA LEU A 471 -9.61 1.09 -8.35
C LEU A 471 -9.85 -0.14 -9.26
N PRO A 472 -9.69 -0.05 -10.60
CA PRO A 472 -9.68 -1.25 -11.45
C PRO A 472 -8.59 -2.25 -11.08
N ALA A 473 -7.40 -1.79 -10.69
CA ALA A 473 -6.32 -2.67 -10.25
C ALA A 473 -6.68 -3.37 -8.92
N LEU A 474 -7.43 -2.70 -8.04
CA LEU A 474 -7.99 -3.34 -6.84
C LEU A 474 -9.01 -4.43 -7.19
N LEU A 475 -9.87 -4.19 -8.18
CA LEU A 475 -10.79 -5.21 -8.67
C LEU A 475 -10.03 -6.43 -9.19
N VAL A 476 -8.93 -6.25 -9.92
CA VAL A 476 -8.07 -7.35 -10.37
C VAL A 476 -7.51 -8.13 -9.18
N LEU A 477 -7.04 -7.48 -8.11
CA LEU A 477 -6.58 -8.15 -6.89
C LEU A 477 -7.69 -8.95 -6.20
N VAL A 478 -8.91 -8.41 -6.16
CA VAL A 478 -10.10 -9.11 -5.62
C VAL A 478 -10.47 -10.33 -6.45
N LEU A 479 -10.52 -10.19 -7.77
CA LEU A 479 -10.82 -11.30 -8.68
C LEU A 479 -9.74 -12.36 -8.61
N LEU A 480 -8.47 -11.96 -8.52
CA LEU A 480 -7.33 -12.84 -8.30
C LEU A 480 -7.47 -13.60 -6.97
N ALA A 481 -7.75 -12.91 -5.86
CA ALA A 481 -7.96 -13.53 -4.55
C ALA A 481 -9.14 -14.51 -4.56
N ALA A 482 -10.25 -14.17 -5.23
CA ALA A 482 -11.41 -15.03 -5.37
C ALA A 482 -11.10 -16.27 -6.21
N PHE A 483 -10.43 -16.09 -7.35
CA PHE A 483 -10.03 -17.18 -8.25
C PHE A 483 -9.05 -18.13 -7.56
N VAL A 484 -8.00 -17.59 -6.91
CA VAL A 484 -7.01 -18.37 -6.19
C VAL A 484 -7.64 -19.07 -4.98
N GLY A 485 -8.51 -18.39 -4.24
CA GLY A 485 -9.22 -19.02 -3.13
C GLY A 485 -10.16 -20.14 -3.57
N PHE A 486 -10.78 -20.03 -4.74
CA PHE A 486 -11.52 -21.13 -5.35
C PHE A 486 -10.60 -22.30 -5.70
N LEU A 487 -9.46 -22.04 -6.35
CA LEU A 487 -8.49 -23.06 -6.70
C LEU A 487 -7.93 -23.77 -5.46
N VAL A 488 -7.54 -23.04 -4.42
CA VAL A 488 -7.00 -23.60 -3.16
C VAL A 488 -8.02 -24.55 -2.50
N VAL A 489 -9.27 -24.11 -2.35
CA VAL A 489 -10.34 -24.94 -1.76
C VAL A 489 -10.60 -26.18 -2.62
N ARG A 490 -10.57 -26.04 -3.95
CA ARG A 490 -10.87 -27.14 -4.87
C ARG A 490 -9.70 -28.13 -4.98
N SER A 491 -8.45 -27.67 -5.01
CA SER A 491 -7.23 -28.49 -4.98
C SER A 491 -7.12 -29.29 -3.68
N GLY A 492 -7.71 -28.79 -2.58
CA GLY A 492 -7.86 -29.55 -1.33
C GLY A 492 -8.91 -30.67 -1.36
N SER A 493 -9.80 -30.73 -2.37
CA SER A 493 -11.00 -31.58 -2.35
C SER A 493 -10.99 -32.83 -3.26
N GLY A 494 -9.95 -33.06 -4.07
CA GLY A 494 -9.83 -34.28 -4.88
C GLY A 494 -8.85 -34.20 -6.07
N SER A 495 -8.73 -35.27 -6.86
CA SER A 495 -7.81 -35.37 -8.01
C SER A 495 -8.13 -34.41 -9.16
N GLY A 496 -9.41 -34.15 -9.43
CA GLY A 496 -9.85 -33.16 -10.43
C GLY A 496 -9.46 -31.71 -10.08
N GLY A 497 -9.33 -31.40 -8.78
CA GLY A 497 -8.89 -30.08 -8.31
C GLY A 497 -7.39 -29.82 -8.49
N VAL A 498 -6.57 -30.86 -8.66
CA VAL A 498 -5.14 -30.72 -8.93
C VAL A 498 -4.89 -30.27 -10.36
N ARG A 499 -5.65 -30.78 -11.35
CA ARG A 499 -5.55 -30.34 -12.76
C ARG A 499 -5.89 -28.85 -12.91
N LEU A 500 -6.98 -28.41 -12.28
CA LEU A 500 -7.38 -27.00 -12.24
C LEU A 500 -6.33 -26.10 -11.56
N GLY A 501 -5.71 -26.57 -10.46
CA GLY A 501 -4.64 -25.84 -9.77
C GLY A 501 -3.38 -25.68 -10.62
N VAL A 502 -2.99 -26.72 -11.36
CA VAL A 502 -1.88 -26.64 -12.33
C VAL A 502 -2.20 -25.63 -13.43
N SER A 503 -3.39 -25.71 -14.03
CA SER A 503 -3.82 -24.74 -15.05
C SER A 503 -3.81 -23.31 -14.52
N GLY A 504 -4.29 -23.08 -13.29
CA GLY A 504 -4.26 -21.75 -12.67
C GLY A 504 -2.85 -21.22 -12.43
N LEU A 505 -1.93 -22.04 -11.91
CA LEU A 505 -0.54 -21.64 -11.68
C LEU A 505 0.24 -21.37 -12.98
N VAL A 506 -0.12 -22.03 -14.07
CA VAL A 506 0.46 -21.81 -15.42
C VAL A 506 -0.16 -20.59 -16.10
N LEU A 507 -1.47 -20.38 -15.96
CA LEU A 507 -2.17 -19.25 -16.58
C LEU A 507 -1.92 -17.92 -15.86
N LEU A 508 -1.66 -17.94 -14.54
CA LEU A 508 -1.32 -16.75 -13.76
C LEU A 508 -0.19 -15.93 -14.39
N PRO A 509 1.00 -16.50 -14.69
CA PRO A 509 2.03 -15.77 -15.41
C PRO A 509 1.55 -15.33 -16.79
N ILE A 510 0.86 -16.18 -17.58
CA ILE A 510 0.43 -15.82 -18.94
C ILE A 510 -0.53 -14.60 -18.96
N LEU A 511 -1.32 -14.39 -17.90
CA LEU A 511 -2.18 -13.21 -17.75
C LEU A 511 -1.40 -11.90 -17.52
N PHE A 512 -0.19 -11.97 -16.95
CA PHE A 512 0.66 -10.81 -16.67
C PHE A 512 1.81 -10.64 -17.68
N PHE A 513 2.25 -11.72 -18.35
CA PHE A 513 3.33 -11.74 -19.36
C PHE A 513 2.79 -11.63 -20.79
N GLY A 514 1.75 -10.82 -21.02
CA GLY A 514 1.26 -10.55 -22.37
C GLY A 514 2.37 -9.97 -23.25
N CYS A 515 2.51 -10.48 -24.48
CA CYS A 515 3.46 -9.97 -25.48
C CYS A 515 3.01 -8.60 -25.99
N GLY A 516 3.16 -7.56 -25.18
CA GLY A 516 3.31 -6.20 -25.68
C GLY A 516 4.81 -5.91 -25.75
N GLU A 517 5.29 -5.40 -26.89
CA GLU A 517 6.58 -4.73 -26.91
C GLU A 517 6.51 -3.61 -25.88
N GLN A 518 7.18 -3.78 -24.73
CA GLN A 518 7.41 -2.66 -23.85
C GLN A 518 8.36 -1.72 -24.59
N PRO A 519 7.98 -0.45 -24.83
CA PRO A 519 8.96 0.51 -25.30
C PRO A 519 10.10 0.51 -24.29
N ALA A 520 11.33 0.38 -24.77
CA ALA A 520 12.50 0.54 -23.92
C ALA A 520 12.35 1.87 -23.17
N PRO A 521 12.69 1.94 -21.88
CA PRO A 521 12.64 3.21 -21.15
C PRO A 521 13.47 4.22 -21.92
N GLU A 522 12.79 5.18 -22.57
CA GLU A 522 13.46 6.26 -23.26
C GLU A 522 14.28 7.00 -22.21
N THR A 523 15.58 7.09 -22.45
CA THR A 523 16.52 7.65 -21.49
C THR A 523 16.27 9.15 -21.38
N THR A 524 15.48 9.56 -20.39
CA THR A 524 15.34 10.97 -20.05
C THR A 524 16.69 11.47 -19.55
N SER A 525 17.09 12.63 -20.07
CA SER A 525 18.27 13.34 -19.57
C SER A 525 18.03 13.84 -18.14
N ALA A 526 19.10 14.14 -17.41
CA ALA A 526 19.00 14.69 -16.07
C ALA A 526 18.29 16.06 -16.11
N PHE A 527 17.41 16.32 -15.14
CA PHE A 527 16.82 17.64 -14.96
C PHE A 527 17.94 18.68 -14.70
N PRO A 528 17.99 19.78 -15.46
CA PRO A 528 18.98 20.84 -15.27
C PRO A 528 18.87 21.44 -13.87
N HIS A 529 20.00 21.57 -13.18
CA HIS A 529 20.04 22.12 -11.84
C HIS A 529 21.40 22.75 -11.56
N ASP A 530 21.38 23.87 -10.85
CA ASP A 530 22.55 24.56 -10.32
C ASP A 530 22.64 24.39 -8.81
N VAL A 531 21.49 24.30 -8.14
CA VAL A 531 21.36 24.19 -6.68
C VAL A 531 20.41 23.05 -6.33
N ILE A 532 20.84 22.19 -5.41
CA ILE A 532 19.97 21.17 -4.79
C ILE A 532 20.00 21.37 -3.29
N PHE A 533 18.81 21.49 -2.68
CA PHE A 533 18.67 21.66 -1.24
C PHE A 533 17.45 20.90 -0.71
N GLY A 534 17.40 20.72 0.61
CA GLY A 534 16.39 19.88 1.27
C GLY A 534 16.84 18.44 1.46
N ARG A 535 16.37 17.85 2.56
CA ARG A 535 16.54 16.44 2.95
C ARG A 535 15.34 16.00 3.78
N PRO A 536 15.09 14.68 3.95
CA PRO A 536 14.04 14.20 4.83
C PRO A 536 14.19 14.73 6.26
N GLY A 537 13.10 15.25 6.84
CA GLY A 537 13.03 15.65 8.24
C GLY A 537 12.01 16.76 8.53
N ASN A 538 11.71 16.93 9.82
CA ASN A 538 10.73 17.88 10.35
C ASN A 538 11.36 19.07 11.09
N ILE A 539 12.59 19.43 10.71
CA ILE A 539 13.32 20.61 11.21
C ILE A 539 13.50 21.63 10.09
N ASP A 540 14.03 22.80 10.42
CA ASP A 540 14.30 23.87 9.46
C ASP A 540 15.25 23.43 8.35
N GLY A 541 14.93 23.79 7.11
CA GLY A 541 15.68 23.39 5.92
C GLY A 541 15.49 21.93 5.51
N ARG A 542 14.62 21.18 6.18
CA ARG A 542 14.25 19.80 5.85
C ARG A 542 12.76 19.68 5.58
N PHE A 543 12.40 18.67 4.79
CA PHE A 543 11.04 18.46 4.35
C PHE A 543 10.52 17.08 4.75
N ASP A 544 9.24 17.03 5.11
CA ASP A 544 8.46 15.80 5.10
C ASP A 544 7.47 15.86 3.94
N TYR A 545 7.90 15.24 2.84
CA TYR A 545 7.18 15.11 1.58
C TYR A 545 6.60 16.46 1.13
N PRO A 546 7.45 17.38 0.65
CA PRO A 546 7.01 18.70 0.25
C PRO A 546 6.01 18.59 -0.93
N ARG A 547 5.10 19.55 -1.10
CA ARG A 547 4.04 19.44 -2.13
C ARG A 547 3.76 20.68 -2.96
N ALA A 548 4.16 21.85 -2.53
CA ALA A 548 4.02 23.05 -3.35
C ALA A 548 5.28 23.90 -3.25
N ILE A 549 5.63 24.57 -4.33
CA ILE A 549 6.75 25.49 -4.45
C ILE A 549 6.29 26.75 -5.17
N ALA A 550 6.83 27.91 -4.77
CA ALA A 550 6.62 29.15 -5.50
C ALA A 550 7.87 30.03 -5.42
N ILE A 551 8.22 30.68 -6.53
CA ILE A 551 9.39 31.52 -6.71
C ILE A 551 8.93 32.98 -6.74
N ASP A 552 9.43 33.78 -5.81
CA ASP A 552 9.37 35.24 -5.89
C ASP A 552 10.73 35.74 -6.39
N ARG A 553 10.86 35.85 -7.71
CA ARG A 553 12.13 36.20 -8.35
C ARG A 553 12.57 37.62 -8.02
N GLU A 554 11.62 38.57 -8.01
CA GLU A 554 11.87 39.98 -7.68
C GLU A 554 12.57 40.13 -6.33
N ARG A 555 12.16 39.32 -5.34
CA ARG A 555 12.71 39.36 -3.98
C ARG A 555 13.74 38.25 -3.70
N SER A 556 14.10 37.46 -4.72
CA SER A 556 15.04 36.33 -4.65
C SER A 556 14.69 35.31 -3.56
N ARG A 557 13.42 34.89 -3.52
CA ARG A 557 12.87 33.96 -2.51
C ARG A 557 12.23 32.75 -3.18
N VAL A 558 12.31 31.61 -2.49
CA VAL A 558 11.58 30.39 -2.82
C VAL A 558 10.80 29.95 -1.59
N TYR A 559 9.52 29.71 -1.74
CA TYR A 559 8.67 29.18 -0.68
C TYR A 559 8.33 27.74 -0.98
N VAL A 560 8.36 26.89 0.04
CA VAL A 560 8.02 25.46 -0.07
C VAL A 560 7.05 25.12 1.06
N VAL A 561 5.96 24.41 0.72
CA VAL A 561 5.05 23.85 1.73
C VAL A 561 5.19 22.34 1.79
N ASP A 562 5.15 21.78 3.00
CA ASP A 562 5.23 20.34 3.23
C ASP A 562 3.99 19.73 3.92
N LYS A 563 3.96 18.40 4.04
CA LYS A 563 2.81 17.69 4.63
C LYS A 563 2.57 18.02 6.10
N THR A 564 3.57 18.56 6.80
CA THR A 564 3.43 18.96 8.20
C THR A 564 2.77 20.34 8.35
N ALA A 565 2.25 20.89 7.23
CA ALA A 565 1.62 22.20 7.17
C ALA A 565 2.59 23.33 7.57
N ARG A 566 3.88 23.15 7.26
CA ARG A 566 4.92 24.17 7.40
C ARG A 566 5.19 24.83 6.05
N VAL A 567 5.19 26.16 6.02
CA VAL A 567 5.74 26.95 4.91
C VAL A 567 7.15 27.34 5.30
N GLN A 568 8.11 27.05 4.43
CA GLN A 568 9.51 27.39 4.61
C GLN A 568 9.99 28.28 3.45
N ARG A 569 10.71 29.34 3.80
CA ARG A 569 11.27 30.33 2.87
C ARG A 569 12.78 30.13 2.73
N PHE A 570 13.25 30.15 1.50
CA PHE A 570 14.64 29.95 1.10
C PHE A 570 15.11 31.06 0.17
N GLY A 571 16.43 31.24 0.07
CA GLY A 571 17.06 31.98 -1.04
C GLY A 571 17.15 31.14 -2.31
N LEU A 572 17.45 31.79 -3.44
CA LEU A 572 17.74 31.09 -4.70
C LEU A 572 19.04 30.26 -4.65
N ASP A 573 19.89 30.50 -3.65
CA ASP A 573 21.06 29.68 -3.32
C ASP A 573 20.71 28.43 -2.48
N GLY A 574 19.44 28.23 -2.14
CA GLY A 574 18.95 27.12 -1.32
C GLY A 574 19.14 27.31 0.20
N GLY A 575 19.62 28.48 0.63
CA GLY A 575 19.78 28.79 2.06
C GLY A 575 18.42 28.99 2.75
N PHE A 576 18.16 28.25 3.82
CA PHE A 576 16.96 28.45 4.65
C PHE A 576 16.99 29.83 5.31
N GLN A 577 15.86 30.54 5.28
CA GLN A 577 15.71 31.88 5.84
C GLN A 577 14.77 31.91 7.04
N THR A 578 13.54 31.42 6.88
CA THR A 578 12.52 31.39 7.94
C THR A 578 11.40 30.39 7.59
N GLY A 579 10.53 30.08 8.53
CA GLY A 579 9.33 29.29 8.29
C GLY A 579 8.26 29.50 9.35
N TRP A 580 7.03 29.13 9.01
CA TRP A 580 5.87 29.18 9.90
C TRP A 580 4.96 27.97 9.68
N THR A 581 4.00 27.77 10.58
CA THR A 581 3.04 26.66 10.52
C THR A 581 1.62 27.19 10.32
N MET A 582 0.78 26.43 9.63
CA MET A 582 -0.64 26.73 9.50
C MET A 582 -1.32 26.81 10.89
N PRO A 583 -2.30 27.71 11.09
CA PRO A 583 -3.00 27.87 12.37
C PRO A 583 -3.68 26.59 12.88
N ARG A 584 -4.19 25.76 11.97
CA ARG A 584 -4.73 24.42 12.25
C ARG A 584 -3.99 23.43 11.37
N PHE A 585 -3.26 22.51 11.99
CA PHE A 585 -2.39 21.55 11.28
C PHE A 585 -2.74 20.08 11.60
N ALA A 586 -3.69 19.82 12.50
CA ALA A 586 -4.04 18.46 12.93
C ALA A 586 -4.64 17.61 11.79
N ASN A 587 -5.49 18.21 10.95
CA ASN A 587 -5.96 17.61 9.71
C ASN A 587 -5.06 17.94 8.52
N GLY A 588 -4.13 18.89 8.72
CA GLY A 588 -3.38 19.61 7.72
C GLY A 588 -2.65 18.75 6.69
N LYS A 589 -2.50 19.36 5.52
CA LYS A 589 -1.79 18.91 4.32
C LYS A 589 -2.14 19.95 3.23
N PRO A 590 -1.50 21.13 3.19
CA PRO A 590 -1.67 22.09 2.09
C PRO A 590 -1.02 21.62 0.77
N THR A 591 -1.69 21.82 -0.36
CA THR A 591 -1.22 21.31 -1.67
C THR A 591 -0.84 22.37 -2.69
N GLY A 592 -1.28 23.61 -2.53
CA GLY A 592 -1.06 24.69 -3.48
C GLY A 592 -0.43 25.90 -2.81
N LEU A 593 0.41 26.61 -3.56
CA LEU A 593 1.17 27.75 -3.09
C LEU A 593 1.37 28.71 -4.26
N ALA A 594 0.92 29.96 -4.09
CA ALA A 594 1.12 31.02 -5.06
C ALA A 594 1.64 32.28 -4.36
N ILE A 595 2.33 33.12 -5.12
CA ILE A 595 2.76 34.45 -4.68
C ILE A 595 1.94 35.47 -5.48
N ASP A 596 1.30 36.40 -4.79
CA ASP A 596 0.58 37.47 -5.46
C ASP A 596 1.51 38.66 -5.79
N PRO A 597 1.05 39.65 -6.60
CA PRO A 597 1.88 40.79 -6.97
C PRO A 597 2.38 41.62 -5.78
N GLU A 598 1.69 41.59 -4.64
CA GLU A 598 2.13 42.26 -3.41
C GLU A 598 3.20 41.47 -2.64
N GLY A 599 3.53 40.25 -3.09
CA GLY A 599 4.48 39.34 -2.44
C GLY A 599 3.87 38.54 -1.29
N ARG A 600 2.55 38.55 -1.12
CA ARG A 600 1.85 37.74 -0.10
C ARG A 600 1.85 36.29 -0.53
N VAL A 601 1.83 35.41 0.47
CA VAL A 601 1.90 33.96 0.28
C VAL A 601 0.50 33.38 0.39
N VAL A 602 -0.03 32.90 -0.73
CA VAL A 602 -1.36 32.30 -0.84
C VAL A 602 -1.22 30.79 -0.76
N VAL A 603 -1.93 30.16 0.17
CA VAL A 603 -1.85 28.73 0.43
C VAL A 603 -3.23 28.10 0.30
N ALA A 604 -3.35 27.06 -0.53
CA ALA A 604 -4.50 26.17 -0.51
C ALA A 604 -4.39 25.23 0.70
N ASP A 605 -5.08 25.55 1.79
CA ASP A 605 -5.10 24.79 3.05
C ASP A 605 -6.11 23.64 2.94
N THR A 606 -5.78 22.68 2.07
CA THR A 606 -6.68 21.66 1.49
C THR A 606 -7.58 20.97 2.50
N HIS A 607 -7.01 20.43 3.59
CA HIS A 607 -7.77 19.68 4.59
C HIS A 607 -8.42 20.55 5.68
N GLU A 608 -8.24 21.86 5.58
CA GLU A 608 -8.97 22.87 6.34
C GLU A 608 -10.02 23.59 5.48
N HIS A 609 -10.22 23.14 4.23
CA HIS A 609 -11.30 23.55 3.33
C HIS A 609 -11.31 25.05 3.03
N ARG A 610 -10.14 25.67 2.94
CA ARG A 610 -9.99 27.12 2.80
C ARG A 610 -8.74 27.52 2.02
N ILE A 611 -8.73 28.76 1.57
CA ILE A 611 -7.52 29.47 1.11
C ILE A 611 -7.04 30.38 2.24
N ALA A 612 -5.75 30.34 2.54
CA ALA A 612 -5.11 31.15 3.57
C ALA A 612 -4.07 32.07 2.96
N ILE A 613 -4.10 33.35 3.31
CA ILE A 613 -3.22 34.40 2.77
C ILE A 613 -2.34 34.91 3.90
N PHE A 614 -1.04 34.83 3.69
CA PHE A 614 -0.03 35.24 4.66
C PHE A 614 0.77 36.44 4.17
N SER A 615 1.25 37.25 5.11
CA SER A 615 2.31 38.21 4.82
C SER A 615 3.59 37.47 4.41
N PRO A 616 4.55 38.14 3.74
CA PRO A 616 5.85 37.55 3.43
C PRO A 616 6.62 37.02 4.65
N ASP A 617 6.25 37.49 5.86
CA ASP A 617 6.87 37.13 7.13
C ASP A 617 6.07 36.09 7.93
N GLY A 618 4.98 35.56 7.35
CA GLY A 618 4.22 34.43 7.89
C GLY A 618 3.05 34.80 8.82
N GLU A 619 2.65 36.07 8.86
CA GLU A 619 1.43 36.47 9.58
C GLU A 619 0.19 36.15 8.74
N LEU A 620 -0.79 35.45 9.31
CA LEU A 620 -2.05 35.19 8.61
C LEU A 620 -2.84 36.51 8.49
N LEU A 621 -3.05 36.95 7.25
CA LEU A 621 -3.76 38.19 6.94
C LEU A 621 -5.25 37.94 6.73
N GLU A 622 -5.57 36.90 5.96
CA GLU A 622 -6.94 36.60 5.55
C GLU A 622 -7.09 35.09 5.31
N SER A 623 -8.29 34.56 5.48
CA SER A 623 -8.66 33.26 4.94
C SER A 623 -10.14 33.22 4.57
N PHE A 624 -10.47 32.51 3.49
CA PHE A 624 -11.84 32.33 3.04
C PHE A 624 -12.07 30.89 2.57
N GLY A 625 -13.34 30.47 2.53
CA GLY A 625 -13.72 29.09 2.28
C GLY A 625 -14.13 28.33 3.54
N THR A 626 -15.07 27.41 3.37
CA THR A 626 -15.51 26.45 4.40
C THR A 626 -15.86 25.13 3.73
N TYR A 627 -15.96 24.04 4.51
CA TYR A 627 -16.36 22.75 3.95
C TYR A 627 -17.77 22.77 3.35
N GLY A 628 -17.89 22.35 2.09
CA GLY A 628 -19.17 22.16 1.41
C GLY A 628 -19.04 22.19 -0.11
N GLU A 629 -20.18 22.14 -0.81
CA GLU A 629 -20.26 22.02 -2.28
C GLU A 629 -20.88 23.27 -2.94
N GLU A 630 -21.39 24.21 -2.14
CA GLU A 630 -22.00 25.45 -2.62
C GLU A 630 -20.94 26.48 -3.05
N ASP A 631 -21.38 27.60 -3.60
CA ASP A 631 -20.49 28.70 -4.01
C ASP A 631 -19.69 29.24 -2.80
N GLY A 632 -18.37 29.31 -2.95
CA GLY A 632 -17.44 29.81 -1.94
C GLY A 632 -17.14 28.78 -0.85
N GLN A 633 -17.69 27.58 -0.95
CA GLN A 633 -17.32 26.42 -0.14
C GLN A 633 -16.39 25.50 -0.93
N PHE A 634 -15.59 24.71 -0.23
CA PHE A 634 -14.66 23.77 -0.84
C PHE A 634 -14.71 22.40 -0.18
N VAL A 635 -14.58 21.34 -0.98
CA VAL A 635 -14.31 20.00 -0.45
C VAL A 635 -12.82 19.84 -0.18
N TYR A 636 -11.96 20.01 -1.17
CA TYR A 636 -10.50 20.04 -1.01
C TYR A 636 -9.88 21.00 -2.01
N PRO A 637 -9.62 22.28 -1.64
CA PRO A 637 -8.98 23.22 -2.54
C PRO A 637 -7.54 22.78 -2.81
N THR A 638 -7.14 22.84 -4.08
CA THR A 638 -5.86 22.33 -4.56
C THR A 638 -4.85 23.41 -4.87
N ASP A 639 -5.26 24.43 -5.61
CA ASP A 639 -4.37 25.45 -6.14
C ASP A 639 -5.11 26.75 -6.48
N VAL A 640 -4.35 27.84 -6.64
CA VAL A 640 -4.86 29.19 -6.88
C VAL A 640 -4.10 29.87 -8.02
N ALA A 641 -4.82 30.34 -9.04
CA ALA A 641 -4.28 31.23 -10.07
C ALA A 641 -4.94 32.60 -9.98
N MET A 642 -4.19 33.66 -10.31
CA MET A 642 -4.65 35.05 -10.24
C MET A 642 -4.45 35.73 -11.58
N ALA A 643 -5.44 36.54 -11.98
CA ALA A 643 -5.37 37.40 -13.16
C ALA A 643 -5.00 38.83 -12.77
N ASN A 644 -4.40 39.56 -13.70
CA ASN A 644 -4.01 40.97 -13.51
C ASN A 644 -5.18 41.92 -13.22
N ASP A 645 -6.41 41.54 -13.56
CA ASP A 645 -7.62 42.31 -13.24
C ASP A 645 -8.20 42.04 -11.84
N GLY A 646 -7.50 41.22 -11.04
CA GLY A 646 -7.92 40.83 -9.70
C GLY A 646 -8.90 39.66 -9.66
N THR A 647 -9.13 38.95 -10.76
CA THR A 647 -9.88 37.68 -10.78
C THR A 647 -9.05 36.55 -10.19
N TRP A 648 -9.65 35.69 -9.38
CA TRP A 648 -9.01 34.50 -8.81
C TRP A 648 -9.68 33.23 -9.32
N PHE A 649 -8.88 32.21 -9.56
CA PHE A 649 -9.32 30.87 -9.89
C PHE A 649 -8.86 29.96 -8.77
N VAL A 650 -9.76 29.15 -8.22
CA VAL A 650 -9.44 28.18 -7.18
C VAL A 650 -9.91 26.81 -7.62
N SER A 651 -8.98 25.88 -7.80
CA SER A 651 -9.30 24.49 -8.14
C SER A 651 -9.63 23.69 -6.88
N GLU A 652 -10.51 22.71 -7.00
CA GLU A 652 -10.84 21.79 -5.91
C GLU A 652 -11.11 20.36 -6.39
N TYR A 653 -11.06 19.41 -5.46
CA TYR A 653 -11.42 18.01 -5.69
C TYR A 653 -12.17 17.40 -4.49
N GLY A 654 -12.64 16.16 -4.66
CA GLY A 654 -13.30 15.38 -3.61
C GLY A 654 -14.75 15.06 -3.95
N GLY A 655 -15.07 14.83 -5.22
CA GLY A 655 -16.44 14.51 -5.67
C GLY A 655 -17.22 15.73 -6.16
N ASN A 656 -16.68 16.94 -5.96
CA ASN A 656 -17.18 18.20 -6.53
C ASN A 656 -16.09 18.90 -7.36
N ASP A 657 -15.37 18.13 -8.16
CA ASP A 657 -14.15 18.55 -8.85
C ASP A 657 -14.46 19.65 -9.89
N ARG A 658 -14.00 20.88 -9.61
CA ARG A 658 -14.26 22.09 -10.40
C ARG A 658 -13.19 23.15 -10.16
N VAL A 659 -13.25 24.23 -10.94
CA VAL A 659 -12.51 25.46 -10.65
C VAL A 659 -13.51 26.58 -10.40
N GLN A 660 -13.52 27.15 -9.19
CA GLN A 660 -14.36 28.31 -8.86
C GLN A 660 -13.65 29.61 -9.25
N ILE A 661 -14.39 30.56 -9.80
CA ILE A 661 -13.91 31.89 -10.20
C ILE A 661 -14.41 32.92 -9.20
N PHE A 662 -13.51 33.74 -8.66
CA PHE A 662 -13.80 34.80 -7.72
C PHE A 662 -13.41 36.16 -8.29
N ASP A 663 -14.16 37.19 -7.94
CA ASP A 663 -13.76 38.58 -8.16
C ASP A 663 -12.70 39.06 -7.14
N ALA A 664 -12.26 40.31 -7.28
CA ALA A 664 -11.28 40.94 -6.40
C ALA A 664 -11.76 41.07 -4.93
N ASP A 665 -13.07 40.97 -4.67
CA ASP A 665 -13.69 40.98 -3.35
C ASP A 665 -13.91 39.56 -2.80
N ARG A 666 -13.36 38.52 -3.46
CA ARG A 666 -13.54 37.10 -3.13
C ARG A 666 -15.01 36.64 -3.17
N ARG A 667 -15.84 37.25 -4.03
CA ARG A 667 -17.18 36.73 -4.33
C ARG A 667 -17.12 35.80 -5.53
N VAL A 668 -17.85 34.68 -5.45
CA VAL A 668 -17.94 33.75 -6.57
C VAL A 668 -18.71 34.38 -7.73
N ILE A 669 -18.11 34.34 -8.91
CA ILE A 669 -18.69 34.86 -10.16
C ILE A 669 -18.88 33.78 -11.24
N GLY A 670 -18.39 32.56 -10.99
CA GLY A 670 -18.59 31.44 -11.89
C GLY A 670 -17.82 30.18 -11.49
N SER A 671 -17.98 29.13 -12.29
CA SER A 671 -17.28 27.86 -12.11
C SER A 671 -16.99 27.19 -13.44
N ILE A 672 -15.87 26.48 -13.54
CA ILE A 672 -15.42 25.74 -14.71
C ILE A 672 -15.39 24.24 -14.38
N GLY A 673 -15.95 23.45 -15.29
CA GLY A 673 -15.96 22.00 -15.22
C GLY A 673 -16.93 21.39 -14.22
N PHE A 674 -16.92 20.07 -14.15
CA PHE A 674 -17.71 19.25 -13.23
C PHE A 674 -17.00 17.91 -12.98
N HIS A 675 -17.31 17.22 -11.89
CA HIS A 675 -16.70 15.94 -11.58
C HIS A 675 -17.00 14.87 -12.65
N GLY A 676 -15.96 14.35 -13.32
CA GLY A 676 -16.11 13.24 -14.26
C GLY A 676 -14.94 12.99 -15.22
N TYR A 677 -14.94 11.81 -15.86
CA TYR A 677 -13.93 11.40 -16.84
C TYR A 677 -14.16 11.98 -18.25
N SER A 678 -15.37 12.46 -18.53
CA SER A 678 -15.79 12.80 -19.89
C SER A 678 -16.33 14.22 -19.97
N ASP A 679 -16.03 14.87 -21.08
CA ASP A 679 -16.51 16.21 -21.39
C ASP A 679 -17.96 16.16 -21.86
N VAL A 680 -18.75 17.16 -21.45
CA VAL A 680 -20.18 17.25 -21.79
C VAL A 680 -20.46 18.68 -22.26
N ASP A 681 -21.08 18.81 -23.44
CA ASP A 681 -21.47 20.09 -24.04
C ASP A 681 -20.32 21.12 -24.12
N GLY A 682 -19.10 20.65 -24.39
CA GLY A 682 -17.90 21.48 -24.49
C GLY A 682 -17.34 21.96 -23.14
N ARG A 683 -17.91 21.52 -22.01
CA ARG A 683 -17.37 21.76 -20.66
C ARG A 683 -16.54 20.56 -20.19
N PRO A 684 -15.46 20.79 -19.44
CA PRO A 684 -14.59 19.70 -19.04
C PRO A 684 -15.15 18.88 -17.88
N GLY A 685 -15.16 17.56 -18.06
CA GLY A 685 -15.18 16.64 -16.94
C GLY A 685 -13.80 16.66 -16.29
N LEU A 686 -13.72 17.09 -15.03
CA LEU A 686 -12.49 17.21 -14.28
C LEU A 686 -12.42 16.12 -13.22
N LEU A 687 -11.23 15.55 -13.05
CA LEU A 687 -10.91 14.71 -11.92
C LEU A 687 -9.60 15.18 -11.30
N ARG A 688 -9.72 15.76 -10.11
CA ARG A 688 -8.62 16.40 -9.39
C ARG A 688 -7.84 17.40 -10.27
N PRO A 689 -8.43 18.57 -10.58
CA PRO A 689 -7.71 19.69 -11.21
C PRO A 689 -6.61 20.20 -10.27
N GLN A 690 -5.43 19.57 -10.29
CA GLN A 690 -4.44 19.67 -9.22
C GLN A 690 -3.70 21.00 -9.22
N ALA A 691 -3.47 21.57 -10.40
CA ALA A 691 -2.80 22.86 -10.59
C ALA A 691 -3.48 23.63 -11.72
N ILE A 692 -3.38 24.95 -11.64
CA ILE A 692 -3.96 25.87 -12.60
C ILE A 692 -3.00 27.02 -12.91
N ALA A 693 -2.94 27.46 -14.17
CA ALA A 693 -2.24 28.68 -14.54
C ALA A 693 -3.08 29.52 -15.49
N TRP A 694 -3.12 30.83 -15.23
CA TRP A 694 -3.84 31.80 -16.02
C TRP A 694 -2.86 32.57 -16.91
N ASP A 695 -3.15 32.63 -18.21
CA ASP A 695 -2.44 33.46 -19.18
C ASP A 695 -3.28 34.71 -19.49
N ASP A 696 -2.87 35.86 -18.94
CA ASP A 696 -3.53 37.14 -19.17
C ASP A 696 -3.44 37.60 -20.63
N ALA A 697 -2.39 37.24 -21.38
CA ALA A 697 -2.21 37.68 -22.75
C ALA A 697 -3.20 37.01 -23.71
N THR A 698 -3.49 35.73 -23.48
CA THR A 698 -4.41 34.94 -24.32
C THR A 698 -5.81 34.79 -23.72
N GLN A 699 -5.99 35.16 -22.44
CA GLN A 699 -7.21 34.94 -21.66
C GLN A 699 -7.57 33.45 -21.61
N GLU A 700 -6.59 32.65 -21.22
CA GLU A 700 -6.68 31.18 -21.18
C GLU A 700 -6.29 30.64 -19.81
N LEU A 701 -7.11 29.73 -19.29
CA LEU A 701 -6.83 28.97 -18.09
C LEU A 701 -6.36 27.58 -18.49
N PHE A 702 -5.17 27.20 -18.03
CA PHE A 702 -4.61 25.86 -18.16
C PHE A 702 -4.90 25.11 -16.86
N ILE A 703 -5.50 23.93 -16.98
CA ILE A 703 -5.92 23.11 -15.85
C ILE A 703 -5.22 21.75 -15.96
N ALA A 704 -4.38 21.42 -14.97
CA ALA A 704 -3.79 20.10 -14.82
C ALA A 704 -4.86 19.11 -14.31
N ASP A 705 -5.58 18.49 -15.23
CA ASP A 705 -6.59 17.48 -14.94
C ASP A 705 -5.91 16.14 -14.64
N ALA A 706 -5.38 16.05 -13.42
CA ALA A 706 -4.35 15.09 -13.03
C ALA A 706 -4.79 13.64 -13.22
N VAL A 707 -6.02 13.32 -12.84
CA VAL A 707 -6.54 11.94 -12.89
C VAL A 707 -6.98 11.55 -14.30
N ASN A 708 -7.40 12.49 -15.13
CA ASN A 708 -7.65 12.24 -16.56
C ASN A 708 -6.36 12.32 -17.41
N HIS A 709 -5.21 12.54 -16.77
CA HIS A 709 -3.88 12.54 -17.39
C HIS A 709 -3.75 13.50 -18.57
N ARG A 710 -4.32 14.70 -18.45
CA ARG A 710 -4.37 15.70 -19.52
C ARG A 710 -4.28 17.11 -18.97
N ILE A 711 -4.01 18.07 -19.86
CA ILE A 711 -4.15 19.49 -19.55
C ILE A 711 -5.34 20.02 -20.35
N VAL A 712 -6.33 20.55 -19.66
CA VAL A 712 -7.49 21.18 -20.28
C VAL A 712 -7.23 22.67 -20.36
N VAL A 713 -7.48 23.28 -21.53
CA VAL A 713 -7.39 24.73 -21.69
C VAL A 713 -8.77 25.31 -21.95
N THR A 714 -9.18 26.28 -21.13
CA THR A 714 -10.49 26.93 -21.22
C THR A 714 -10.38 28.46 -21.24
N GLY A 715 -11.48 29.13 -21.60
CA GLY A 715 -11.68 30.54 -21.24
C GLY A 715 -12.34 30.71 -19.87
N ARG A 716 -12.70 31.95 -19.51
CA ARG A 716 -13.53 32.26 -18.33
C ARG A 716 -14.96 31.74 -18.44
N ASP A 717 -15.43 31.48 -19.66
CA ASP A 717 -16.72 30.85 -19.94
C ASP A 717 -16.76 29.35 -19.60
N GLY A 718 -15.59 28.75 -19.31
CA GLY A 718 -15.45 27.34 -18.99
C GLY A 718 -15.60 26.40 -20.18
N LEU A 719 -15.63 26.92 -21.41
CA LEU A 719 -15.65 26.10 -22.62
C LEU A 719 -14.23 25.65 -22.99
N ILE A 720 -14.10 24.38 -23.34
CA ILE A 720 -12.84 23.77 -23.77
C ILE A 720 -12.42 24.40 -25.10
N LYS A 721 -11.24 25.02 -25.10
CA LYS A 721 -10.58 25.49 -26.31
C LYS A 721 -9.71 24.38 -26.92
N ARG A 722 -8.97 23.66 -26.08
CA ARG A 722 -8.10 22.54 -26.47
C ARG A 722 -7.77 21.64 -25.27
N VAL A 723 -7.29 20.44 -25.59
CA VAL A 723 -6.79 19.45 -24.62
C VAL A 723 -5.39 19.04 -25.06
N LEU A 724 -4.42 19.12 -24.15
CA LEU A 724 -3.05 18.70 -24.38
C LEU A 724 -2.78 17.37 -23.66
N GLY A 725 -1.98 16.52 -24.32
CA GLY A 725 -1.45 15.29 -23.78
C GLY A 725 -2.36 14.06 -23.82
N GLY A 726 -2.63 13.46 -22.66
CA GLY A 726 -3.37 12.21 -22.50
C GLY A 726 -2.50 11.08 -21.93
N ALA A 727 -3.15 10.05 -21.37
CA ALA A 727 -2.52 8.96 -20.63
C ALA A 727 -1.35 8.27 -21.37
N GLY A 728 -0.20 8.14 -20.71
CA GLY A 728 0.87 7.25 -21.14
C GLY A 728 2.30 7.75 -20.85
N PRO A 729 3.32 6.93 -21.13
CA PRO A 729 4.72 7.26 -20.85
C PRO A 729 5.48 7.86 -22.05
N GLY A 730 4.89 7.93 -23.24
CA GLY A 730 5.57 8.48 -24.44
C GLY A 730 5.73 10.01 -24.41
N PRO A 731 6.52 10.59 -25.34
CA PRO A 731 6.62 12.04 -25.50
C PRO A 731 5.25 12.68 -25.74
N GLY A 732 4.94 13.76 -25.02
CA GLY A 732 3.67 14.47 -25.10
C GLY A 732 2.51 13.73 -24.41
N ARG A 733 2.68 12.47 -24.00
CA ARG A 733 1.73 11.75 -23.13
C ARG A 733 2.07 12.02 -21.68
N LEU A 734 1.04 12.07 -20.84
CA LEU A 734 1.14 12.46 -19.45
C LEU A 734 0.72 11.31 -18.53
N ALA A 735 1.31 11.25 -17.35
CA ALA A 735 0.84 10.43 -16.23
C ALA A 735 0.80 11.26 -14.94
N TYR A 736 -0.42 11.64 -14.55
CA TYR A 736 -0.68 12.47 -13.38
C TYR A 736 0.09 13.81 -13.44
N PRO A 737 -0.26 14.70 -14.39
CA PRO A 737 0.28 16.05 -14.39
C PRO A 737 -0.18 16.74 -13.11
N TYR A 738 0.75 17.02 -12.20
CA TYR A 738 0.43 17.56 -10.88
C TYR A 738 0.64 19.06 -10.79
N ASP A 739 1.54 19.60 -11.61
CA ASP A 739 1.80 21.02 -11.65
C ASP A 739 2.27 21.44 -13.03
N LEU A 740 2.11 22.73 -13.33
CA LEU A 740 2.49 23.33 -14.59
C LEU A 740 2.95 24.77 -14.42
N ALA A 741 3.91 25.18 -15.23
CA ALA A 741 4.39 26.56 -15.29
C ALA A 741 4.37 27.06 -16.73
N LEU A 742 3.80 28.25 -16.94
CA LEU A 742 3.74 28.88 -18.26
C LEU A 742 5.05 29.60 -18.55
N GLU A 743 5.53 29.48 -19.78
CA GLU A 743 6.79 30.08 -20.22
C GLU A 743 6.53 31.21 -21.23
N GLU A 744 7.36 32.26 -21.20
CA GLU A 744 7.20 33.44 -22.06
C GLU A 744 7.29 33.13 -23.57
N ASP A 745 8.01 32.08 -23.95
CA ASP A 745 8.15 31.68 -25.36
C ASP A 745 6.96 30.89 -25.90
N GLY A 746 5.91 30.74 -25.10
CA GLY A 746 4.70 30.01 -25.45
C GLY A 746 4.81 28.50 -25.30
N SER A 747 5.76 28.00 -24.52
CA SER A 747 5.74 26.62 -24.04
C SER A 747 5.14 26.52 -22.64
N ILE A 748 4.92 25.29 -22.18
CA ILE A 748 4.46 24.97 -20.84
C ILE A 748 5.35 23.87 -20.26
N LEU A 749 5.81 24.06 -19.04
CA LEU A 749 6.46 23.01 -18.26
C LEU A 749 5.40 22.24 -17.48
N VAL A 750 5.50 20.92 -17.48
CA VAL A 750 4.55 20.02 -16.84
C VAL A 750 5.32 19.03 -16.00
N VAL A 751 5.06 19.01 -14.69
CA VAL A 751 5.62 17.99 -13.81
C VAL A 751 4.69 16.79 -13.72
N GLU A 752 5.25 15.61 -13.94
CA GLU A 752 4.51 14.36 -13.94
C GLU A 752 4.86 13.54 -12.71
N TYR A 753 3.89 13.46 -11.81
CA TYR A 753 3.98 12.62 -10.62
C TYR A 753 4.15 11.14 -10.99
N GLY A 754 3.38 10.67 -11.98
CA GLY A 754 3.34 9.25 -12.37
C GLY A 754 4.59 8.79 -13.12
N ASN A 755 5.04 9.60 -14.09
CA ASN A 755 6.21 9.28 -14.92
C ASN A 755 7.56 9.71 -14.30
N ASN A 756 7.55 10.34 -13.12
CA ASN A 756 8.75 10.83 -12.42
C ASN A 756 9.63 11.73 -13.31
N ARG A 757 9.01 12.64 -14.06
CA ARG A 757 9.70 13.47 -15.06
C ARG A 757 9.07 14.85 -15.17
N VAL A 758 9.78 15.74 -15.85
CA VAL A 758 9.28 17.04 -16.32
C VAL A 758 9.26 16.99 -17.84
N GLN A 759 8.17 17.43 -18.46
CA GLN A 759 8.09 17.66 -19.89
C GLN A 759 7.88 19.14 -20.19
N ARG A 760 8.49 19.60 -21.26
CA ARG A 760 8.18 20.90 -21.87
C ARG A 760 7.37 20.66 -23.12
N LEU A 761 6.17 21.23 -23.18
CA LEU A 761 5.24 21.05 -24.29
C LEU A 761 5.02 22.38 -25.01
N ASP A 762 4.71 22.32 -26.29
CA ASP A 762 4.10 23.46 -26.98
C ASP A 762 2.70 23.72 -26.41
N ARG A 763 2.39 24.98 -26.05
CA ARG A 763 1.13 25.31 -25.38
C ARG A 763 -0.12 25.21 -26.28
N ILE A 764 0.07 25.04 -27.58
CA ILE A 764 -0.99 24.99 -28.60
C ILE A 764 -1.14 23.59 -29.16
N SER A 765 -0.08 23.01 -29.74
CA SER A 765 -0.12 21.68 -30.34
C SER A 765 -0.01 20.56 -29.29
N GLY A 766 0.62 20.83 -28.14
CA GLY A 766 0.93 19.81 -27.14
C GLY A 766 2.12 18.93 -27.50
N ASP A 767 2.86 19.28 -28.56
CA ASP A 767 4.05 18.55 -28.96
C ASP A 767 5.13 18.62 -27.88
N CYS A 768 5.82 17.50 -27.66
CA CYS A 768 6.91 17.44 -26.71
C CYS A 768 8.15 18.14 -27.27
N LEU A 769 8.58 19.21 -26.60
CA LEU A 769 9.79 19.97 -26.91
C LEU A 769 11.02 19.43 -26.15
N GLY A 770 10.81 18.75 -25.02
CA GLY A 770 11.87 18.07 -24.28
C GLY A 770 11.36 17.34 -23.03
N MET A 771 12.17 16.39 -22.54
CA MET A 771 11.85 15.58 -21.36
C MET A 771 13.09 15.36 -20.49
N TRP A 772 12.94 15.56 -19.19
CA TRP A 772 14.03 15.44 -18.21
C TRP A 772 13.57 14.76 -16.93
N GLY A 773 14.52 14.24 -16.16
CA GLY A 773 14.25 13.54 -14.92
C GLY A 773 14.34 12.02 -15.11
N GLY A 774 13.30 11.31 -14.71
CA GLY A 774 13.26 9.85 -14.61
C GLY A 774 13.48 9.38 -13.18
N ALA A 775 12.92 8.22 -12.86
CA ALA A 775 12.94 7.65 -11.50
C ALA A 775 14.38 7.47 -10.97
N GLY A 776 14.71 8.09 -9.85
CA GLY A 776 16.02 7.90 -9.21
C GLY A 776 16.28 8.82 -8.02
N PHE A 777 17.43 8.60 -7.37
CA PHE A 777 17.90 9.40 -6.22
C PHE A 777 19.04 10.36 -6.58
N GLU A 778 19.71 10.12 -7.70
CA GLU A 778 20.84 10.93 -8.16
C GLU A 778 20.40 12.35 -8.51
N PRO A 779 21.29 13.36 -8.41
CA PRO A 779 21.03 14.71 -8.92
C PRO A 779 20.48 14.68 -10.36
N GLY A 780 19.43 15.45 -10.62
CA GLY A 780 18.73 15.48 -11.90
C GLY A 780 17.76 14.32 -12.15
N ARG A 781 17.74 13.27 -11.32
CA ARG A 781 16.64 12.28 -11.28
C ARG A 781 15.55 12.75 -10.33
N LEU A 782 14.32 12.28 -10.56
CA LEU A 782 13.13 12.68 -9.81
C LEU A 782 12.42 11.45 -9.25
N ARG A 783 11.71 11.63 -8.13
CA ARG A 783 10.86 10.61 -7.53
C ARG A 783 9.59 11.28 -7.02
N TYR A 784 8.45 10.92 -7.62
CA TYR A 784 7.15 11.50 -7.30
C TYR A 784 7.20 13.03 -7.22
N PRO A 785 7.73 13.72 -8.24
CA PRO A 785 7.82 15.17 -8.21
C PRO A 785 6.40 15.76 -8.21
N TRP A 786 6.17 16.77 -7.36
CA TRP A 786 4.82 17.25 -7.09
C TRP A 786 4.55 18.63 -7.66
N ALA A 787 5.55 19.51 -7.64
CA ALA A 787 5.39 20.90 -8.02
C ALA A 787 6.54 21.39 -8.90
N ILE A 788 6.27 22.38 -9.75
CA ILE A 788 7.25 23.06 -10.57
C ILE A 788 6.86 24.52 -10.68
N ASP A 789 7.85 25.40 -10.57
CA ASP A 789 7.65 26.82 -10.85
C ASP A 789 8.80 27.34 -11.70
N SER A 790 8.50 28.31 -12.56
CA SER A 790 9.43 28.85 -13.54
C SER A 790 9.14 30.31 -13.82
N VAL A 791 10.10 31.17 -13.47
CA VAL A 791 9.98 32.63 -13.59
C VAL A 791 11.31 33.21 -14.06
N ASP A 792 11.29 34.04 -15.11
CA ASP A 792 12.45 34.72 -15.68
C ASP A 792 13.66 33.79 -15.96
N GLY A 793 13.39 32.58 -16.45
CA GLY A 793 14.42 31.59 -16.81
C GLY A 793 15.05 30.84 -15.62
N VAL A 794 14.55 31.05 -14.40
CA VAL A 794 14.85 30.22 -13.23
C VAL A 794 13.71 29.22 -13.04
N THR A 795 14.04 27.93 -13.05
CA THR A 795 13.08 26.85 -12.86
C THR A 795 13.43 26.05 -11.61
N ALA A 796 12.43 25.73 -10.79
CA ALA A 796 12.59 24.85 -9.65
C ALA A 796 11.58 23.71 -9.72
N VAL A 797 12.06 22.47 -9.60
CA VAL A 797 11.20 21.28 -9.47
C VAL A 797 11.28 20.73 -8.05
N LEU A 798 10.11 20.39 -7.51
CA LEU A 798 9.95 19.84 -6.18
C LEU A 798 9.96 18.30 -6.22
N ASP A 799 11.13 17.72 -6.04
CA ASP A 799 11.39 16.29 -6.01
C ASP A 799 10.96 15.66 -4.68
N SER A 800 9.66 15.50 -4.54
CA SER A 800 8.98 15.31 -3.26
C SER A 800 9.25 13.95 -2.63
N GLY A 801 9.36 12.90 -3.45
CA GLY A 801 9.74 11.55 -3.00
C GLY A 801 11.19 11.42 -2.54
N ASN A 802 12.04 12.39 -2.88
CA ASN A 802 13.41 12.52 -2.39
C ASN A 802 13.56 13.63 -1.33
N ASN A 803 12.47 14.34 -1.00
CA ASN A 803 12.43 15.44 -0.02
C ASN A 803 13.46 16.55 -0.33
N ARG A 804 13.56 16.96 -1.60
CA ARG A 804 14.48 18.01 -2.05
C ARG A 804 13.89 18.89 -3.14
N VAL A 805 14.49 20.07 -3.31
CA VAL A 805 14.25 20.99 -4.43
C VAL A 805 15.46 20.93 -5.36
N GLN A 806 15.22 20.91 -6.66
CA GLN A 806 16.26 21.08 -7.68
C GLN A 806 15.97 22.36 -8.45
N LEU A 807 16.85 23.34 -8.32
CA LEU A 807 16.70 24.68 -8.86
C LEU A 807 17.83 24.95 -9.85
N GLY A 808 17.51 25.52 -11.01
CA GLY A 808 18.52 25.89 -12.00
C GLY A 808 17.94 26.68 -13.17
N GLY A 809 18.73 26.77 -14.23
CA GLY A 809 18.29 27.35 -15.49
C GLY A 809 17.18 26.55 -16.18
N ARG A 810 16.48 27.26 -17.07
CA ARG A 810 15.42 26.73 -17.93
C ARG A 810 15.81 25.44 -18.69
N PRO A 811 15.00 24.37 -18.63
CA PRO A 811 15.20 23.14 -19.40
C PRO A 811 14.88 23.22 -20.90
#